data_AF-A0A1H6G826-F1
#
_entry.id   AF-A0A1H6G826-F1
#
_cell.length_a   1.000
_cell.length_b   1.000
_cell.length_c   1.000
_cell.angle_alpha   90.00
_cell.angle_beta   90.00
_cell.angle_gamma   90.00
#
_symmetry.space_group_name_H-M   'P 1'
#
loop_
_entity.id
_entity.type
_entity.pdbx_description
1 polymer ?
#
loop_
_entity_poly.entity_id
_entity_poly.type
_entity_poly.pdbx_seq_one_letter_code
_entity_poly.pdbx_strand_id
1 'polypeptide(L)'
;MDDCPRRALLGGIGAAVAATTAGCLSLTDDSAPSDGGSDDDVDVDVETLFEYVPDAFDTEITLTAADIDRLETADTPDGYGLAFGLGTAALQEWGGDAEAVSSGIVVEDADDFSVPLTVISLEDGDLDTLDLETDVSLESKDHDSGVSYEYATHGDSDDAVAVVDDVALFAESESTIDAALETVGDDEPTLLDEEPALSEGLDYISDADTRTAITDVDDEVPEFDLDGDDIDYVAFATTVVDADTLEHTYVYGLASESLVTDEIVSAFEDELAQEPAHLGDEPTIETDDNVVTLSWTTDLEAQRQAEDHDSPSGLQVESFDPDDEYVHVRFTSGDPTPVDELTIELEDEEYDDEIWADGQTEVGEDDTIRFEMDVLEPNLSVTVSHEGDGFGSSFGTTIFNNFIFDLQYDADAETMTIRYEDEYALDGDKLVVGVYDDELNFDSEDDPVTSETPWEGDTLEEGAEVTLDSIEPGQTVVVGWEEPTIENSLAQRTVQPPGVPLIEYEYEANRLTVELTFEDDESEPADDYELRIDDEPASTQWSDDGDTVSDGSTLTLDDVETGAQIGVFWDEDFRIGGSSAVPNVDILAEIDGDSLVLEYEDGPSLPVSSLEIDVFADGETTEIDLEEEVDETFEEGERVTLMENVETEQMTPSVSLRYDGNVIGSAFPDV
;
A
#
# COMPACT_ATOMS: atom_id res chain seq x y z
N MET A 1 -2.54 39.35 -51.25
CA MET A 1 -1.64 38.62 -52.16
C MET A 1 -1.25 37.41 -51.36
N ASP A 2 -2.16 36.46 -51.24
CA ASP A 2 -2.40 35.28 -52.12
C ASP A 2 -1.96 34.11 -51.22
N ASP A 3 -2.75 33.10 -50.85
CA ASP A 3 -3.95 32.52 -51.43
C ASP A 3 -4.72 31.77 -50.31
N CYS A 4 -6.04 31.93 -50.26
CA CYS A 4 -6.93 30.93 -49.68
C CYS A 4 -7.34 29.93 -50.77
N PRO A 5 -7.54 28.64 -50.45
CA PRO A 5 -8.51 27.79 -51.13
C PRO A 5 -9.68 27.49 -50.17
N ARG A 6 -10.89 28.02 -50.41
CA ARG A 6 -11.99 27.43 -51.23
C ARG A 6 -12.54 26.08 -50.74
N ARG A 7 -13.60 26.18 -49.91
CA ARG A 7 -14.94 25.57 -50.05
C ARG A 7 -15.15 24.46 -51.10
N ALA A 8 -15.59 23.30 -50.60
CA ALA A 8 -16.71 22.47 -51.07
C ALA A 8 -17.38 21.96 -49.77
N LEU A 9 -18.65 22.13 -49.39
CA LEU A 9 -19.98 22.31 -50.02
C LEU A 9 -20.53 21.08 -50.75
N LEU A 10 -21.36 20.30 -50.03
CA LEU A 10 -22.57 19.50 -50.40
C LEU A 10 -22.65 18.30 -49.43
N GLY A 11 -23.60 18.13 -48.51
CA GLY A 11 -25.03 18.47 -48.43
C GLY A 11 -25.82 17.15 -48.29
N GLY A 12 -26.82 16.95 -47.43
CA GLY A 12 -27.45 17.74 -46.39
C GLY A 12 -28.74 17.03 -45.89
N ILE A 13 -29.45 17.72 -44.98
CA ILE A 13 -30.90 17.61 -44.67
C ILE A 13 -31.32 16.32 -43.94
N GLY A 14 -31.57 16.38 -42.63
CA GLY A 14 -32.90 16.63 -42.05
C GLY A 14 -33.39 15.33 -41.37
N ALA A 15 -34.10 15.29 -40.26
CA ALA A 15 -35.02 16.24 -39.66
C ALA A 15 -35.21 15.86 -38.18
N ALA A 16 -35.56 16.85 -37.36
CA ALA A 16 -36.17 16.64 -36.06
C ALA A 16 -37.42 15.75 -36.19
N VAL A 17 -37.48 14.68 -35.38
CA VAL A 17 -38.72 14.00 -35.04
C VAL A 17 -38.80 13.94 -33.53
N ALA A 18 -39.57 14.87 -32.97
CA ALA A 18 -40.25 14.64 -31.72
C ALA A 18 -41.29 13.53 -31.95
N ALA A 19 -41.21 12.45 -31.19
CA ALA A 19 -42.24 11.43 -31.09
C ALA A 19 -42.53 11.16 -29.62
N THR A 20 -43.44 11.93 -29.07
CA THR A 20 -44.26 11.53 -27.94
C THR A 20 -45.14 10.34 -28.37
N THR A 21 -45.02 9.19 -27.71
CA THR A 21 -46.09 8.17 -27.67
C THR A 21 -46.05 7.44 -26.34
N ALA A 22 -46.92 7.87 -25.42
CA ALA A 22 -47.53 6.98 -24.45
C ALA A 22 -48.42 5.96 -25.17
N GLY A 23 -48.48 4.73 -24.68
CA GLY A 23 -49.48 3.76 -25.12
C GLY A 23 -49.29 2.35 -24.56
N CYS A 24 -49.89 2.08 -23.40
CA CYS A 24 -50.22 0.73 -22.95
C CYS A 24 -51.01 -0.05 -24.04
N LEU A 25 -50.77 -1.35 -24.19
CA LEU A 25 -51.79 -2.42 -24.18
C LEU A 25 -51.18 -3.81 -24.42
N SER A 26 -51.54 -4.71 -23.51
CA SER A 26 -51.48 -6.16 -23.60
C SER A 26 -52.10 -6.73 -24.88
N LEU A 27 -51.59 -7.87 -25.35
CA LEU A 27 -52.33 -8.87 -26.14
C LEU A 27 -51.60 -10.22 -26.14
N THR A 28 -52.25 -11.20 -25.50
CA THR A 28 -52.12 -12.63 -25.73
C THR A 28 -52.45 -12.99 -27.18
N ASP A 29 -51.65 -13.86 -27.82
CA ASP A 29 -52.18 -14.87 -28.76
C ASP A 29 -51.22 -16.05 -28.95
N ASP A 30 -51.84 -17.22 -29.01
CA ASP A 30 -51.34 -18.59 -29.00
C ASP A 30 -51.12 -19.00 -30.47
N SER A 31 -49.87 -19.26 -30.87
CA SER A 31 -49.58 -19.87 -32.17
C SER A 31 -48.17 -20.47 -32.19
N ALA A 32 -48.08 -21.75 -31.86
CA ALA A 32 -46.92 -22.58 -32.20
C ALA A 32 -46.69 -22.64 -33.73
N PRO A 33 -45.43 -22.61 -34.17
CA PRO A 33 -45.00 -23.37 -35.33
C PRO A 33 -43.87 -24.35 -34.98
N SER A 34 -44.04 -25.53 -35.54
CA SER A 34 -43.12 -26.67 -35.60
C SER A 34 -41.72 -26.34 -36.13
N ASP A 35 -40.71 -26.73 -35.34
CA ASP A 35 -39.65 -27.70 -35.64
C ASP A 35 -38.98 -27.62 -37.03
N GLY A 36 -37.71 -27.20 -37.03
CA GLY A 36 -36.76 -27.37 -38.14
C GLY A 36 -35.94 -26.13 -38.49
N GLY A 37 -34.95 -25.79 -37.67
CA GLY A 37 -33.84 -24.88 -37.94
C GLY A 37 -32.69 -25.25 -37.01
N SER A 38 -31.48 -25.26 -37.56
CA SER A 38 -30.14 -25.39 -36.95
C SER A 38 -30.05 -25.42 -35.43
N ASP A 39 -29.26 -26.35 -34.88
CA ASP A 39 -28.57 -26.13 -33.61
C ASP A 39 -27.73 -24.84 -33.81
N ASP A 40 -28.27 -23.71 -33.38
CA ASP A 40 -27.55 -22.47 -33.15
C ASP A 40 -26.97 -22.63 -31.74
N ASP A 41 -25.67 -22.39 -31.57
CA ASP A 41 -24.97 -22.35 -30.29
C ASP A 41 -25.82 -21.51 -29.31
N VAL A 42 -26.30 -22.14 -28.24
CA VAL A 42 -27.14 -21.48 -27.23
C VAL A 42 -26.18 -21.08 -26.13
N ASP A 43 -25.69 -19.85 -26.19
CA ASP A 43 -24.97 -19.25 -25.07
C ASP A 43 -25.87 -19.38 -23.83
N VAL A 44 -25.32 -19.92 -22.74
CA VAL A 44 -26.03 -20.10 -21.47
C VAL A 44 -26.17 -18.71 -20.86
N ASP A 45 -27.42 -18.24 -20.76
CA ASP A 45 -27.73 -16.95 -20.17
C ASP A 45 -27.48 -16.99 -18.65
N VAL A 46 -26.95 -15.92 -18.06
CA VAL A 46 -26.63 -15.83 -16.63
C VAL A 46 -27.85 -16.16 -15.74
N GLU A 47 -29.07 -15.90 -16.22
CA GLU A 47 -30.32 -16.27 -15.53
C GLU A 47 -30.44 -17.77 -15.28
N THR A 48 -29.92 -18.60 -16.20
CA THR A 48 -29.97 -20.06 -16.07
C THR A 48 -28.95 -20.59 -15.06
N LEU A 49 -27.89 -19.84 -14.78
CA LEU A 49 -26.89 -20.24 -13.79
C LEU A 49 -27.44 -20.18 -12.36
N PHE A 50 -28.43 -19.32 -12.09
CA PHE A 50 -29.08 -19.28 -10.76
C PHE A 50 -29.78 -20.59 -10.39
N GLU A 51 -30.17 -21.41 -11.37
CA GLU A 51 -30.77 -22.74 -11.11
C GLU A 51 -29.78 -23.68 -10.39
N TYR A 52 -28.47 -23.40 -10.47
CA TYR A 52 -27.40 -24.16 -9.84
C TYR A 52 -26.98 -23.63 -8.46
N VAL A 53 -27.64 -22.59 -7.93
CA VAL A 53 -27.29 -21.99 -6.64
C VAL A 53 -28.24 -22.51 -5.54
N PRO A 54 -27.79 -23.46 -4.70
CA PRO A 54 -28.63 -24.07 -3.66
C PRO A 54 -28.90 -23.15 -2.47
N ASP A 55 -29.91 -23.45 -1.67
CA ASP A 55 -30.24 -22.78 -0.39
C ASP A 55 -29.35 -23.23 0.80
N ALA A 56 -28.20 -23.84 0.51
CA ALA A 56 -27.37 -24.55 1.49
C ALA A 56 -26.36 -23.67 2.24
N PHE A 57 -26.38 -22.36 2.00
CA PHE A 57 -25.42 -21.38 2.50
C PHE A 57 -25.95 -20.68 3.78
N ASP A 58 -25.06 -20.09 4.57
CA ASP A 58 -25.42 -19.33 5.78
C ASP A 58 -26.11 -18.00 5.42
N THR A 59 -26.54 -17.17 6.38
CA THR A 59 -27.41 -16.01 6.09
C THR A 59 -26.67 -14.76 5.61
N GLU A 60 -25.36 -14.69 5.84
CA GLU A 60 -24.49 -13.54 5.49
C GLU A 60 -23.79 -13.81 4.15
N ILE A 61 -24.54 -13.69 3.05
CA ILE A 61 -24.05 -13.99 1.68
C ILE A 61 -24.00 -12.72 0.83
N THR A 62 -22.94 -12.60 0.04
CA THR A 62 -22.88 -11.76 -1.14
C THR A 62 -23.03 -12.63 -2.40
N LEU A 63 -24.04 -12.33 -3.22
CA LEU A 63 -24.24 -13.02 -4.50
C LEU A 63 -23.93 -12.08 -5.65
N THR A 64 -22.92 -12.42 -6.45
CA THR A 64 -22.51 -11.67 -7.64
C THR A 64 -22.77 -12.49 -8.88
N ALA A 65 -23.36 -11.90 -9.92
CA ALA A 65 -23.55 -12.52 -11.22
C ALA A 65 -23.06 -11.56 -12.32
N ALA A 66 -22.39 -12.08 -13.35
CA ALA A 66 -21.93 -11.27 -14.48
C ALA A 66 -21.97 -11.99 -15.83
N ASP A 67 -22.18 -11.18 -16.86
CA ASP A 67 -21.97 -11.48 -18.28
C ASP A 67 -20.57 -10.97 -18.68
N ILE A 68 -19.60 -11.89 -18.71
CA ILE A 68 -18.19 -11.57 -18.92
C ILE A 68 -17.95 -11.14 -20.35
N ASP A 69 -18.54 -11.85 -21.32
CA ASP A 69 -18.46 -11.49 -22.74
C ASP A 69 -18.88 -10.04 -22.97
N ARG A 70 -19.92 -9.61 -22.25
CA ARG A 70 -20.42 -8.25 -22.36
C ARG A 70 -19.47 -7.25 -21.71
N LEU A 71 -18.94 -7.56 -20.53
CA LEU A 71 -17.91 -6.75 -19.87
C LEU A 71 -16.68 -6.59 -20.77
N GLU A 72 -16.14 -7.64 -21.38
CA GLU A 72 -14.96 -7.54 -22.26
C GLU A 72 -15.13 -6.59 -23.46
N THR A 73 -16.36 -6.17 -23.78
CA THR A 73 -16.60 -5.14 -24.81
C THR A 73 -16.29 -3.71 -24.38
N ALA A 74 -16.17 -3.43 -23.07
CA ALA A 74 -15.77 -2.13 -22.55
C ALA A 74 -14.25 -2.05 -22.35
N ASP A 75 -13.70 -0.88 -22.60
CA ASP A 75 -12.26 -0.61 -22.69
C ASP A 75 -11.74 -0.05 -21.36
N THR A 76 -11.84 -0.87 -20.30
CA THR A 76 -11.46 -0.50 -18.94
C THR A 76 -9.93 -0.52 -18.77
N PRO A 77 -9.31 0.48 -18.12
CA PRO A 77 -7.87 0.56 -17.98
C PRO A 77 -7.23 -0.57 -17.14
N ASP A 78 -7.85 -0.93 -16.01
CA ASP A 78 -7.35 -1.94 -15.06
C ASP A 78 -7.92 -3.35 -15.31
N GLY A 79 -8.70 -3.54 -16.38
CA GLY A 79 -9.59 -4.69 -16.52
C GLY A 79 -10.73 -4.65 -15.49
N TYR A 80 -11.53 -5.72 -15.41
CA TYR A 80 -12.61 -5.83 -14.43
C TYR A 80 -12.07 -6.29 -13.07
N GLY A 81 -11.70 -5.32 -12.22
CA GLY A 81 -11.11 -5.54 -10.90
C GLY A 81 -12.08 -6.03 -9.82
N LEU A 82 -11.57 -6.94 -8.98
CA LEU A 82 -12.07 -7.52 -7.72
C LEU A 82 -13.37 -8.35 -7.75
N ALA A 83 -14.52 -7.84 -8.20
CA ALA A 83 -15.80 -8.57 -8.04
C ALA A 83 -15.85 -9.92 -8.79
N PHE A 84 -15.16 -10.03 -9.93
CA PHE A 84 -15.03 -11.28 -10.69
C PHE A 84 -13.62 -11.90 -10.64
N GLY A 85 -12.65 -11.13 -10.11
CA GLY A 85 -11.29 -11.61 -9.88
C GLY A 85 -11.26 -12.78 -8.88
N LEU A 86 -12.20 -12.81 -7.92
CA LEU A 86 -12.33 -13.91 -6.95
C LEU A 86 -12.92 -15.19 -7.58
N GLY A 87 -13.93 -15.07 -8.45
CA GLY A 87 -14.51 -16.22 -9.17
C GLY A 87 -13.57 -16.84 -10.21
N THR A 88 -12.82 -16.00 -10.94
CA THR A 88 -11.78 -16.49 -11.88
C THR A 88 -10.50 -16.95 -11.15
N ALA A 89 -10.24 -16.50 -9.91
CA ALA A 89 -9.16 -17.04 -9.10
C ALA A 89 -9.36 -18.53 -8.80
N ALA A 90 -10.61 -18.96 -8.50
CA ALA A 90 -10.94 -20.37 -8.36
C ALA A 90 -10.67 -21.15 -9.66
N LEU A 91 -10.96 -20.57 -10.83
CA LEU A 91 -10.63 -21.18 -12.12
C LEU A 91 -9.11 -21.28 -12.35
N GLN A 92 -8.37 -20.21 -12.04
CA GLN A 92 -6.91 -20.14 -12.17
C GLN A 92 -6.19 -21.09 -11.20
N GLU A 93 -6.71 -21.30 -10.00
CA GLU A 93 -6.20 -22.28 -9.03
C GLU A 93 -6.22 -23.70 -9.61
N TRP A 94 -7.21 -23.99 -10.43
CA TRP A 94 -7.31 -25.27 -11.13
C TRP A 94 -6.57 -25.29 -12.48
N GLY A 95 -5.84 -24.22 -12.81
CA GLY A 95 -5.06 -24.07 -14.03
C GLY A 95 -5.89 -23.67 -15.26
N GLY A 96 -7.13 -23.22 -15.06
CA GLY A 96 -8.06 -22.90 -16.14
C GLY A 96 -7.82 -21.57 -16.83
N ASP A 97 -8.25 -21.51 -18.09
CA ASP A 97 -8.21 -20.30 -18.90
C ASP A 97 -9.45 -19.44 -18.61
N ALA A 98 -9.23 -18.25 -18.04
CA ALA A 98 -10.29 -17.29 -17.77
C ALA A 98 -10.93 -16.74 -19.06
N GLU A 99 -10.24 -16.81 -20.21
CA GLU A 99 -10.79 -16.43 -21.52
C GLU A 99 -11.86 -17.41 -22.02
N ALA A 100 -12.11 -18.54 -21.34
CA ALA A 100 -13.11 -19.53 -21.73
C ALA A 100 -14.50 -19.33 -21.08
N VAL A 101 -14.67 -18.28 -20.27
CA VAL A 101 -15.87 -18.04 -19.46
C VAL A 101 -16.72 -16.93 -20.07
N SER A 102 -17.96 -17.26 -20.45
CA SER A 102 -18.90 -16.27 -21.01
C SER A 102 -19.72 -15.54 -19.92
N SER A 103 -20.08 -16.25 -18.85
CA SER A 103 -20.84 -15.72 -17.72
C SER A 103 -20.59 -16.52 -16.45
N GLY A 104 -20.91 -15.96 -15.29
CA GLY A 104 -20.80 -16.69 -14.04
C GLY A 104 -21.52 -16.05 -12.85
N ILE A 105 -21.61 -16.84 -11.79
CA ILE A 105 -22.15 -16.48 -10.48
C ILE A 105 -21.14 -16.87 -9.41
N VAL A 106 -20.90 -15.97 -8.47
CA VAL A 106 -20.05 -16.18 -7.30
C VAL A 106 -20.91 -15.99 -6.06
N VAL A 107 -20.91 -17.00 -5.19
CA VAL A 107 -21.46 -16.95 -3.84
C VAL A 107 -20.29 -16.73 -2.89
N GLU A 108 -20.31 -15.63 -2.14
CA GLU A 108 -19.30 -15.31 -1.12
C GLU A 108 -19.95 -15.26 0.25
N ASP A 109 -19.30 -15.86 1.24
CA ASP A 109 -19.64 -15.72 2.65
C ASP A 109 -19.00 -14.42 3.18
N ALA A 110 -19.84 -13.46 3.59
CA ALA A 110 -19.39 -12.13 3.97
C ALA A 110 -18.58 -12.13 5.30
N ASP A 111 -18.67 -13.20 6.08
CA ASP A 111 -18.16 -13.28 7.46
C ASP A 111 -16.68 -13.74 7.48
N ASP A 112 -16.29 -14.68 6.62
CA ASP A 112 -14.91 -15.17 6.46
C ASP A 112 -14.30 -14.87 5.06
N PHE A 113 -15.04 -14.18 4.18
CA PHE A 113 -14.68 -13.92 2.78
C PHE A 113 -14.35 -15.19 1.98
N SER A 114 -14.95 -16.32 2.37
CA SER A 114 -14.80 -17.58 1.63
C SER A 114 -15.73 -17.61 0.42
N VAL A 115 -15.36 -18.34 -0.62
CA VAL A 115 -16.14 -18.48 -1.85
C VAL A 115 -16.68 -19.92 -1.93
N PRO A 116 -17.79 -20.24 -1.23
CA PRO A 116 -18.29 -21.60 -1.14
C PRO A 116 -18.77 -22.19 -2.46
N LEU A 117 -19.17 -21.35 -3.42
CA LEU A 117 -19.60 -21.79 -4.74
C LEU A 117 -19.30 -20.73 -5.81
N THR A 118 -18.71 -21.17 -6.91
CA THR A 118 -18.63 -20.44 -8.18
C THR A 118 -19.27 -21.29 -9.29
N VAL A 119 -20.19 -20.69 -10.04
CA VAL A 119 -20.88 -21.30 -11.17
C VAL A 119 -20.51 -20.54 -12.43
N ILE A 120 -20.02 -21.20 -13.46
CA ILE A 120 -19.62 -20.54 -14.72
C ILE A 120 -20.19 -21.24 -15.94
N SER A 121 -20.49 -20.47 -16.98
CA SER A 121 -20.74 -20.99 -18.33
C SER A 121 -19.45 -20.98 -19.15
N LEU A 122 -19.27 -22.04 -19.96
CA LEU A 122 -18.13 -22.20 -20.86
C LEU A 122 -18.52 -21.87 -22.31
N GLU A 123 -17.74 -21.04 -23.02
CA GLU A 123 -18.05 -20.56 -24.39
C GLU A 123 -18.23 -21.68 -25.44
N ASP A 124 -17.46 -22.77 -25.35
CA ASP A 124 -17.44 -23.84 -26.37
C ASP A 124 -18.02 -25.17 -25.86
N GLY A 125 -18.52 -25.22 -24.62
CA GLY A 125 -19.07 -26.45 -24.02
C GLY A 125 -18.08 -27.62 -23.93
N ASP A 126 -16.79 -27.38 -24.16
CA ASP A 126 -15.76 -28.41 -24.25
C ASP A 126 -14.81 -28.30 -23.06
N LEU A 127 -14.88 -29.29 -22.18
CA LEU A 127 -14.00 -29.47 -21.02
C LEU A 127 -12.50 -29.46 -21.34
N ASP A 128 -12.11 -29.75 -22.59
CA ASP A 128 -10.72 -29.65 -23.02
C ASP A 128 -10.23 -28.18 -23.09
N THR A 129 -11.11 -27.17 -23.02
CA THR A 129 -10.72 -25.74 -22.99
C THR A 129 -10.25 -25.28 -21.63
N LEU A 130 -10.69 -25.93 -20.55
CA LEU A 130 -10.29 -25.57 -19.20
C LEU A 130 -8.83 -25.93 -18.89
N ASP A 131 -8.09 -26.61 -19.78
CA ASP A 131 -6.67 -27.03 -19.65
C ASP A 131 -6.20 -27.25 -18.19
N LEU A 132 -7.06 -27.90 -17.39
CA LEU A 132 -6.82 -28.09 -15.95
C LEU A 132 -5.49 -28.80 -15.78
N GLU A 133 -4.75 -28.50 -14.70
CA GLU A 133 -3.41 -29.04 -14.51
C GLU A 133 -3.33 -30.54 -14.85
N THR A 134 -2.28 -30.94 -15.56
CA THR A 134 -2.10 -32.27 -16.21
C THR A 134 -2.32 -33.52 -15.32
N ASP A 135 -2.52 -33.35 -14.02
CA ASP A 135 -2.77 -34.38 -13.02
C ASP A 135 -4.25 -34.46 -12.54
N VAL A 136 -5.13 -33.56 -12.94
CA VAL A 136 -6.57 -33.61 -12.64
C VAL A 136 -7.30 -34.46 -13.70
N SER A 137 -7.86 -35.60 -13.29
CA SER A 137 -8.65 -36.46 -14.17
C SER A 137 -10.12 -36.45 -13.77
N LEU A 138 -10.98 -35.91 -14.64
CA LEU A 138 -12.43 -35.94 -14.46
C LEU A 138 -12.98 -37.37 -14.51
N GLU A 139 -13.84 -37.71 -13.56
CA GLU A 139 -14.59 -38.97 -13.51
C GLU A 139 -16.07 -38.72 -13.78
N SER A 140 -16.66 -39.45 -14.73
CA SER A 140 -18.11 -39.35 -14.98
C SER A 140 -18.90 -39.98 -13.82
N LYS A 141 -19.80 -39.19 -13.23
CA LYS A 141 -20.74 -39.59 -12.16
C LYS A 141 -22.19 -39.39 -12.63
N ASP A 142 -23.10 -40.08 -11.94
CA ASP A 142 -24.55 -39.89 -12.09
C ASP A 142 -25.10 -39.48 -10.72
N HIS A 143 -25.75 -38.33 -10.64
CA HIS A 143 -26.41 -37.85 -9.44
C HIS A 143 -27.76 -38.56 -9.23
N ASP A 144 -28.24 -38.67 -7.98
CA ASP A 144 -29.51 -39.36 -7.66
C ASP A 144 -30.74 -38.65 -8.26
N SER A 145 -30.62 -37.36 -8.58
CA SER A 145 -31.61 -36.54 -9.30
C SER A 145 -31.71 -36.88 -10.79
N GLY A 146 -30.76 -37.67 -11.33
CA GLY A 146 -30.74 -38.13 -12.71
C GLY A 146 -29.92 -37.25 -13.66
N VAL A 147 -29.19 -36.28 -13.12
CA VAL A 147 -28.18 -35.47 -13.84
C VAL A 147 -26.87 -36.27 -13.95
N SER A 148 -26.30 -36.35 -15.15
CA SER A 148 -24.97 -36.94 -15.37
C SER A 148 -23.96 -35.80 -15.45
N TYR A 149 -22.82 -35.94 -14.77
CA TYR A 149 -21.82 -34.88 -14.65
C TYR A 149 -20.40 -35.45 -14.60
N GLU A 150 -19.42 -34.62 -14.89
CA GLU A 150 -18.00 -34.94 -14.73
C GLU A 150 -17.48 -34.31 -13.45
N TYR A 151 -16.61 -35.01 -12.71
CA TYR A 151 -16.22 -34.61 -11.35
C TYR A 151 -14.73 -34.81 -11.09
N ALA A 152 -14.09 -33.86 -10.39
CA ALA A 152 -12.76 -34.01 -9.83
C ALA A 152 -12.59 -33.28 -8.49
N THR A 153 -11.52 -33.60 -7.77
CA THR A 153 -11.08 -32.92 -6.54
C THR A 153 -9.67 -32.37 -6.73
N HIS A 154 -9.34 -31.27 -6.08
CA HIS A 154 -8.01 -30.66 -6.17
C HIS A 154 -7.07 -31.22 -5.09
N GLY A 155 -6.01 -31.94 -5.49
CA GLY A 155 -4.99 -32.42 -4.56
C GLY A 155 -5.52 -33.20 -3.35
N ASP A 156 -5.15 -32.74 -2.14
CA ASP A 156 -5.62 -33.24 -0.84
C ASP A 156 -6.66 -32.30 -0.17
N SER A 157 -7.12 -31.24 -0.87
CA SER A 157 -8.16 -30.34 -0.35
C SER A 157 -9.56 -30.95 -0.52
N ASP A 158 -10.54 -30.36 0.16
CA ASP A 158 -11.95 -30.74 0.01
C ASP A 158 -12.59 -30.09 -1.24
N ASP A 159 -11.86 -29.21 -1.93
CA ASP A 159 -12.33 -28.49 -3.11
C ASP A 159 -12.62 -29.44 -4.26
N ALA A 160 -13.75 -29.18 -4.91
CA ALA A 160 -14.29 -30.02 -5.93
C ALA A 160 -14.78 -29.20 -7.11
N VAL A 161 -14.66 -29.80 -8.29
CA VAL A 161 -15.22 -29.29 -9.53
C VAL A 161 -16.20 -30.30 -10.10
N ALA A 162 -17.36 -29.82 -10.54
CA ALA A 162 -18.32 -30.58 -11.30
C ALA A 162 -18.68 -29.87 -12.60
N VAL A 163 -18.81 -30.61 -13.69
CA VAL A 163 -19.21 -30.06 -14.97
C VAL A 163 -20.43 -30.78 -15.51
N VAL A 164 -21.46 -30.01 -15.84
CA VAL A 164 -22.77 -30.45 -16.31
C VAL A 164 -23.06 -29.72 -17.61
N ASP A 165 -23.05 -30.46 -18.73
CA ASP A 165 -23.19 -29.87 -20.07
C ASP A 165 -22.17 -28.72 -20.25
N ASP A 166 -22.63 -27.48 -20.39
CA ASP A 166 -21.80 -26.28 -20.64
C ASP A 166 -21.56 -25.43 -19.37
N VAL A 167 -21.88 -25.98 -18.19
CA VAL A 167 -21.77 -25.31 -16.88
C VAL A 167 -20.75 -26.01 -15.99
N ALA A 168 -19.81 -25.26 -15.43
CA ALA A 168 -18.88 -25.74 -14.41
C ALA A 168 -19.19 -25.14 -13.04
N LEU A 169 -19.08 -25.98 -12.00
CA LEU A 169 -19.33 -25.69 -10.61
C LEU A 169 -18.02 -25.90 -9.85
N PHE A 170 -17.48 -24.87 -9.22
CA PHE A 170 -16.34 -24.92 -8.32
C PHE A 170 -16.84 -24.70 -6.90
N ALA A 171 -16.55 -25.62 -6.00
CA ALA A 171 -17.02 -25.52 -4.63
C ALA A 171 -15.99 -26.05 -3.64
N GLU A 172 -16.03 -25.56 -2.41
CA GLU A 172 -15.15 -25.99 -1.30
C GLU A 172 -15.44 -27.44 -0.84
N SER A 173 -16.52 -28.06 -1.33
CA SER A 173 -16.88 -29.43 -0.94
C SER A 173 -17.74 -30.17 -1.98
N GLU A 174 -17.61 -31.51 -2.00
CA GLU A 174 -18.51 -32.41 -2.76
C GLU A 174 -19.99 -32.22 -2.34
N SER A 175 -20.25 -31.90 -1.07
CA SER A 175 -21.63 -31.68 -0.59
C SER A 175 -22.29 -30.45 -1.21
N THR A 176 -21.54 -29.40 -1.50
CA THR A 176 -22.06 -28.19 -2.16
C THR A 176 -22.42 -28.49 -3.61
N ILE A 177 -21.60 -29.28 -4.31
CA ILE A 177 -21.89 -29.78 -5.66
C ILE A 177 -23.16 -30.64 -5.65
N ASP A 178 -23.26 -31.60 -4.73
CA ASP A 178 -24.45 -32.45 -4.64
C ASP A 178 -25.72 -31.61 -4.45
N ALA A 179 -25.68 -30.60 -3.57
CA ALA A 179 -26.81 -29.68 -3.35
C ALA A 179 -27.15 -28.86 -4.63
N ALA A 180 -26.16 -28.34 -5.34
CA ALA A 180 -26.35 -27.64 -6.61
C ALA A 180 -26.94 -28.54 -7.72
N LEU A 181 -26.66 -29.85 -7.69
CA LEU A 181 -27.26 -30.82 -8.64
C LEU A 181 -28.66 -31.29 -8.23
N GLU A 182 -29.00 -31.19 -6.95
CA GLU A 182 -30.36 -31.45 -6.43
C GLU A 182 -31.35 -30.36 -6.88
N THR A 183 -30.95 -29.07 -6.87
CA THR A 183 -31.80 -27.96 -7.33
C THR A 183 -32.24 -28.13 -8.79
N VAL A 184 -31.30 -28.40 -9.69
CA VAL A 184 -31.57 -28.56 -11.14
C VAL A 184 -32.39 -29.84 -11.44
N GLY A 185 -32.19 -30.90 -10.66
CA GLY A 185 -32.74 -32.23 -10.98
C GLY A 185 -34.06 -32.61 -10.30
N ASP A 186 -34.38 -32.05 -9.12
CA ASP A 186 -35.51 -32.48 -8.28
C ASP A 186 -36.51 -31.36 -7.88
N ASP A 187 -36.47 -30.20 -8.54
CA ASP A 187 -37.27 -29.00 -8.22
C ASP A 187 -37.10 -28.57 -6.74
N GLU A 188 -35.88 -28.67 -6.17
CA GLU A 188 -35.56 -28.12 -4.85
C GLU A 188 -35.43 -26.59 -4.90
N PRO A 189 -35.73 -25.85 -3.81
CA PRO A 189 -35.65 -24.40 -3.82
C PRO A 189 -34.20 -23.94 -4.04
N THR A 190 -34.05 -22.87 -4.82
CA THR A 190 -32.78 -22.17 -5.00
C THR A 190 -32.55 -21.17 -3.86
N LEU A 191 -31.33 -20.63 -3.75
CA LEU A 191 -31.03 -19.54 -2.81
C LEU A 191 -32.02 -18.37 -2.96
N LEU A 192 -32.35 -17.98 -4.20
CA LEU A 192 -33.29 -16.89 -4.48
C LEU A 192 -34.74 -17.21 -4.09
N ASP A 193 -35.13 -18.49 -4.01
CA ASP A 193 -36.46 -18.89 -3.55
C ASP A 193 -36.62 -18.74 -2.03
N GLU A 194 -35.54 -18.97 -1.27
CA GLU A 194 -35.55 -18.91 0.19
C GLU A 194 -35.11 -17.53 0.74
N GLU A 195 -34.31 -16.76 -0.01
CA GLU A 195 -33.84 -15.41 0.34
C GLU A 195 -34.51 -14.30 -0.50
N PRO A 196 -35.71 -13.83 -0.10
CA PRO A 196 -36.47 -12.86 -0.89
C PRO A 196 -35.84 -11.46 -0.94
N ALA A 197 -35.03 -11.07 0.06
CA ALA A 197 -34.34 -9.78 0.06
C ALA A 197 -33.26 -9.74 -1.03
N LEU A 198 -32.52 -10.84 -1.16
CA LEU A 198 -31.49 -11.00 -2.20
C LEU A 198 -32.12 -11.05 -3.60
N SER A 199 -33.22 -11.81 -3.75
CA SER A 199 -34.00 -11.83 -5.00
C SER A 199 -34.56 -10.45 -5.35
N GLU A 200 -35.06 -9.69 -4.36
CA GLU A 200 -35.59 -8.35 -4.59
C GLU A 200 -34.48 -7.39 -5.05
N GLY A 201 -33.31 -7.41 -4.40
CA GLY A 201 -32.16 -6.59 -4.78
C GLY A 201 -31.70 -6.85 -6.21
N LEU A 202 -31.53 -8.12 -6.59
CA LEU A 202 -31.13 -8.49 -7.96
C LEU A 202 -32.19 -8.17 -9.00
N ASP A 203 -33.49 -8.27 -8.67
CA ASP A 203 -34.57 -7.93 -9.59
C ASP A 203 -34.51 -6.45 -10.03
N TYR A 204 -34.13 -5.53 -9.13
CA TYR A 204 -33.96 -4.10 -9.44
C TYR A 204 -32.86 -3.82 -10.48
N ILE A 205 -31.86 -4.68 -10.56
CA ILE A 205 -30.69 -4.56 -11.42
C ILE A 205 -30.58 -5.72 -12.42
N SER A 206 -31.70 -6.36 -12.74
CA SER A 206 -31.76 -7.57 -13.56
C SER A 206 -31.30 -7.39 -15.02
N ASP A 207 -31.36 -6.16 -15.54
CA ASP A 207 -30.92 -5.83 -16.90
C ASP A 207 -29.41 -5.49 -16.99
N ALA A 208 -28.67 -5.54 -15.88
CA ALA A 208 -27.26 -5.16 -15.83
C ALA A 208 -26.30 -6.30 -16.17
N ASP A 209 -25.13 -5.96 -16.71
CA ASP A 209 -24.11 -6.92 -17.13
C ASP A 209 -23.30 -7.48 -15.95
N THR A 210 -23.24 -6.75 -14.84
CA THR A 210 -22.84 -7.25 -13.53
C THR A 210 -23.87 -6.82 -12.51
N ARG A 211 -24.24 -7.74 -11.62
CA ARG A 211 -25.16 -7.49 -10.52
C ARG A 211 -24.68 -8.19 -9.28
N THR A 212 -24.67 -7.47 -8.18
CA THR A 212 -24.35 -8.01 -6.87
C THR A 212 -25.45 -7.61 -5.90
N ALA A 213 -25.85 -8.53 -5.04
CA ALA A 213 -26.74 -8.25 -3.92
C ALA A 213 -26.14 -8.81 -2.63
N ILE A 214 -26.25 -8.02 -1.58
CA ILE A 214 -25.75 -8.30 -0.23
C ILE A 214 -26.95 -8.22 0.72
N THR A 215 -27.07 -9.21 1.59
CA THR A 215 -28.03 -9.23 2.72
C THR A 215 -27.28 -9.24 4.04
N ASP A 216 -27.98 -8.89 5.14
CA ASP A 216 -27.41 -8.84 6.50
C ASP A 216 -26.14 -7.94 6.56
N VAL A 217 -26.32 -6.64 6.28
CA VAL A 217 -25.24 -5.64 6.38
C VAL A 217 -24.90 -5.42 7.86
N ASP A 218 -23.79 -5.99 8.34
CA ASP A 218 -23.42 -6.00 9.77
C ASP A 218 -23.00 -4.64 10.34
N ASP A 219 -22.42 -3.76 9.50
CA ASP A 219 -21.84 -2.50 9.96
C ASP A 219 -22.84 -1.33 9.91
N GLU A 220 -22.71 -0.42 10.89
CA GLU A 220 -23.23 0.95 10.76
C GLU A 220 -22.65 1.52 9.47
N VAL A 221 -23.47 2.14 8.61
CA VAL A 221 -22.96 2.89 7.45
C VAL A 221 -22.85 4.35 7.89
N PRO A 222 -21.72 4.76 8.49
CA PRO A 222 -21.62 6.02 9.22
C PRO A 222 -21.82 7.24 8.33
N GLU A 223 -21.58 7.14 7.02
CA GLU A 223 -21.90 8.20 6.06
C GLU A 223 -23.40 8.56 6.05
N PHE A 224 -24.28 7.59 6.34
CA PHE A 224 -25.73 7.74 6.18
C PHE A 224 -26.53 7.71 7.49
N ASP A 225 -25.86 7.55 8.66
CA ASP A 225 -26.49 7.39 9.98
C ASP A 225 -27.55 6.26 9.98
N LEU A 226 -27.25 5.16 9.25
CA LEU A 226 -28.07 3.96 9.17
C LEU A 226 -27.39 2.82 9.94
N ASP A 227 -28.15 2.18 10.84
CA ASP A 227 -27.75 0.91 11.43
C ASP A 227 -27.96 -0.22 10.40
N GLY A 228 -27.19 -1.31 10.47
CA GLY A 228 -27.40 -2.50 9.62
C GLY A 228 -28.84 -3.03 9.64
N ASP A 229 -29.50 -2.99 10.81
CA ASP A 229 -30.92 -3.38 10.98
C ASP A 229 -31.92 -2.50 10.18
N ASP A 230 -31.48 -1.34 9.67
CA ASP A 230 -32.30 -0.42 8.86
C ASP A 230 -32.21 -0.73 7.35
N ILE A 231 -31.34 -1.66 6.94
CA ILE A 231 -31.10 -2.05 5.54
C ILE A 231 -31.48 -3.52 5.35
N ASP A 232 -32.47 -3.79 4.49
CA ASP A 232 -32.88 -5.15 4.13
C ASP A 232 -31.91 -5.76 3.10
N TYR A 233 -31.40 -4.96 2.15
CA TYR A 233 -30.40 -5.36 1.16
C TYR A 233 -29.67 -4.16 0.57
N VAL A 234 -28.47 -4.41 0.06
CA VAL A 234 -27.74 -3.50 -0.85
C VAL A 234 -27.50 -4.24 -2.15
N ALA A 235 -27.80 -3.61 -3.28
CA ALA A 235 -27.48 -4.16 -4.59
C ALA A 235 -26.70 -3.14 -5.40
N PHE A 236 -25.65 -3.58 -6.08
CA PHE A 236 -24.87 -2.75 -6.98
C PHE A 236 -24.69 -3.44 -8.32
N ALA A 237 -24.65 -2.64 -9.38
CA ALA A 237 -24.66 -3.13 -10.74
C ALA A 237 -23.82 -2.27 -11.66
N THR A 238 -23.27 -2.91 -12.68
CA THR A 238 -22.58 -2.24 -13.78
C THR A 238 -23.15 -2.72 -15.10
N THR A 239 -23.48 -1.78 -15.99
CA THR A 239 -23.96 -2.05 -17.35
C THR A 239 -23.02 -1.40 -18.35
N VAL A 240 -22.53 -2.19 -19.30
CA VAL A 240 -21.78 -1.70 -20.45
C VAL A 240 -22.77 -1.03 -21.40
N VAL A 241 -22.69 0.29 -21.51
CA VAL A 241 -23.49 1.03 -22.49
C VAL A 241 -22.84 0.91 -23.87
N ASP A 242 -21.53 1.19 -23.93
CA ASP A 242 -20.67 0.96 -25.08
C ASP A 242 -19.19 0.81 -24.66
N ALA A 243 -18.28 0.79 -25.62
CA ALA A 243 -16.87 0.51 -25.37
C ALA A 243 -16.22 1.54 -24.41
N ASP A 244 -16.71 2.78 -24.38
CA ASP A 244 -16.13 3.86 -23.59
C ASP A 244 -17.07 4.37 -22.49
N THR A 245 -18.18 3.67 -22.22
CA THR A 245 -19.19 4.12 -21.25
C THR A 245 -19.74 2.97 -20.42
N LEU A 246 -19.57 3.05 -19.10
CA LEU A 246 -20.25 2.20 -18.12
C LEU A 246 -21.36 2.97 -17.42
N GLU A 247 -22.45 2.31 -17.08
CA GLU A 247 -23.48 2.81 -16.18
C GLU A 247 -23.42 2.01 -14.88
N HIS A 248 -23.27 2.69 -13.76
CA HIS A 248 -23.29 2.09 -12.43
C HIS A 248 -24.64 2.39 -11.77
N THR A 249 -25.16 1.41 -11.04
CA THR A 249 -26.40 1.53 -10.29
C THR A 249 -26.23 0.95 -8.91
N TYR A 250 -26.55 1.72 -7.88
CA TYR A 250 -26.59 1.28 -6.48
C TYR A 250 -28.03 1.36 -5.98
N VAL A 251 -28.46 0.34 -5.24
CA VAL A 251 -29.82 0.19 -4.74
C VAL A 251 -29.77 -0.17 -3.26
N TYR A 252 -30.39 0.66 -2.43
CA TYR A 252 -30.55 0.42 -1.00
C TYR A 252 -32.01 0.11 -0.72
N GLY A 253 -32.29 -1.14 -0.33
CA GLY A 253 -33.59 -1.55 0.19
C GLY A 253 -33.63 -1.32 1.69
N LEU A 254 -34.37 -0.30 2.16
CA LEU A 254 -34.44 0.04 3.58
C LEU A 254 -35.59 -0.72 4.26
N ALA A 255 -35.45 -1.01 5.56
CA ALA A 255 -36.46 -1.72 6.36
C ALA A 255 -37.84 -1.01 6.41
N SER A 256 -37.89 0.29 6.06
CA SER A 256 -39.16 1.02 5.92
C SER A 256 -39.07 2.31 5.10
N GLU A 257 -40.18 2.69 4.45
CA GLU A 257 -40.36 3.99 3.77
C GLU A 257 -40.09 5.19 4.69
N SER A 258 -40.22 5.03 6.02
CA SER A 258 -39.92 6.13 6.96
C SER A 258 -38.45 6.46 7.11
N LEU A 259 -37.56 5.57 6.66
CA LEU A 259 -36.11 5.79 6.64
C LEU A 259 -35.67 6.58 5.42
N VAL A 260 -36.45 6.60 4.33
CA VAL A 260 -36.18 7.47 3.17
C VAL A 260 -36.46 8.93 3.54
N THR A 261 -35.44 9.63 4.01
CA THR A 261 -35.51 11.03 4.45
C THR A 261 -34.73 11.94 3.52
N ASP A 262 -35.09 13.24 3.49
CA ASP A 262 -34.31 14.24 2.74
C ASP A 262 -32.84 14.32 3.23
N GLU A 263 -32.58 13.94 4.49
CA GLU A 263 -31.24 13.92 5.09
C GLU A 263 -30.39 12.78 4.52
N ILE A 264 -30.94 11.57 4.44
CA ILE A 264 -30.28 10.42 3.80
C ILE A 264 -30.07 10.65 2.30
N VAL A 265 -31.07 11.21 1.60
CA VAL A 265 -30.88 11.57 0.18
C VAL A 265 -29.78 12.62 0.01
N SER A 266 -29.70 13.62 0.90
CA SER A 266 -28.61 14.61 0.84
C SER A 266 -27.25 13.98 1.14
N ALA A 267 -27.17 13.03 2.08
CA ALA A 267 -25.94 12.31 2.36
C ALA A 267 -25.47 11.48 1.16
N PHE A 268 -26.40 10.84 0.44
CA PHE A 268 -26.10 10.18 -0.83
C PHE A 268 -25.67 11.16 -1.94
N GLU A 269 -26.27 12.36 -2.01
CA GLU A 269 -25.81 13.43 -2.93
C GLU A 269 -24.39 13.88 -2.59
N ASP A 270 -24.06 14.02 -1.30
CA ASP A 270 -22.74 14.41 -0.82
C ASP A 270 -21.69 13.30 -1.08
N GLU A 271 -22.07 12.02 -0.95
CA GLU A 271 -21.19 10.88 -1.27
C GLU A 271 -20.87 10.80 -2.77
N LEU A 272 -21.88 10.94 -3.62
CA LEU A 272 -21.66 10.99 -5.07
C LEU A 272 -20.89 12.24 -5.53
N ALA A 273 -20.86 13.29 -4.72
CA ALA A 273 -20.00 14.45 -4.97
C ALA A 273 -18.52 14.19 -4.59
N GLN A 274 -18.23 13.12 -3.84
CA GLN A 274 -16.89 12.71 -3.41
C GLN A 274 -16.31 11.56 -4.26
N GLU A 275 -17.16 10.77 -4.94
CA GLU A 275 -16.72 9.72 -5.88
C GLU A 275 -15.92 10.31 -7.07
N PRO A 276 -14.94 9.56 -7.62
CA PRO A 276 -13.89 10.11 -8.48
C PRO A 276 -14.42 10.66 -9.80
N ALA A 277 -13.63 11.59 -10.33
CA ALA A 277 -14.00 12.61 -11.30
C ALA A 277 -14.46 12.12 -12.70
N HIS A 278 -14.54 10.82 -12.99
CA HIS A 278 -14.85 10.25 -14.32
C HIS A 278 -16.36 10.21 -14.68
N LEU A 279 -17.20 10.97 -13.98
CA LEU A 279 -18.63 11.01 -14.22
C LEU A 279 -18.95 11.56 -15.61
N GLY A 280 -19.55 10.75 -16.48
CA GLY A 280 -19.98 11.16 -17.82
C GLY A 280 -21.17 12.12 -17.78
N ASP A 281 -22.23 11.74 -17.08
CA ASP A 281 -23.44 12.54 -16.83
C ASP A 281 -23.61 12.81 -15.31
N GLU A 282 -24.35 13.87 -14.97
CA GLU A 282 -24.72 14.17 -13.57
C GLU A 282 -25.40 12.95 -12.93
N PRO A 283 -24.98 12.53 -11.71
CA PRO A 283 -25.59 11.40 -11.03
C PRO A 283 -27.07 11.64 -10.76
N THR A 284 -27.85 10.56 -10.75
CA THR A 284 -29.28 10.63 -10.45
C THR A 284 -29.63 9.79 -9.23
N ILE A 285 -30.51 10.33 -8.39
CA ILE A 285 -31.06 9.64 -7.22
C ILE A 285 -32.58 9.56 -7.40
N GLU A 286 -33.10 8.34 -7.37
CA GLU A 286 -34.52 8.03 -7.41
C GLU A 286 -34.94 7.31 -6.12
N THR A 287 -36.15 7.60 -5.63
CA THR A 287 -36.71 6.96 -4.43
C THR A 287 -38.07 6.35 -4.77
N ASP A 288 -38.26 5.05 -4.51
CA ASP A 288 -39.55 4.36 -4.67
C ASP A 288 -39.87 3.57 -3.39
N ASP A 289 -40.95 3.95 -2.70
CA ASP A 289 -41.34 3.43 -1.39
C ASP A 289 -40.16 3.38 -0.38
N ASN A 290 -39.61 2.20 -0.06
CA ASN A 290 -38.49 2.01 0.86
C ASN A 290 -37.14 1.82 0.15
N VAL A 291 -37.08 2.03 -1.16
CA VAL A 291 -35.89 1.81 -1.98
C VAL A 291 -35.30 3.14 -2.44
N VAL A 292 -33.98 3.27 -2.32
CA VAL A 292 -33.21 4.38 -2.88
C VAL A 292 -32.30 3.84 -3.96
N THR A 293 -32.40 4.38 -5.17
CA THR A 293 -31.57 4.01 -6.32
C THR A 293 -30.70 5.19 -6.70
N LEU A 294 -29.40 4.95 -6.81
CA LEU A 294 -28.40 5.88 -7.29
C LEU A 294 -27.88 5.36 -8.62
N SER A 295 -27.73 6.21 -9.62
CA SER A 295 -27.11 5.83 -10.88
C SER A 295 -26.25 6.92 -11.47
N TRP A 296 -25.15 6.52 -12.09
CA TRP A 296 -24.22 7.40 -12.77
C TRP A 296 -23.53 6.68 -13.93
N THR A 297 -22.87 7.44 -14.79
CA THR A 297 -22.07 6.88 -15.89
C THR A 297 -20.60 7.22 -15.72
N THR A 298 -19.73 6.32 -16.14
CA THR A 298 -18.28 6.51 -16.16
C THR A 298 -17.80 6.57 -17.61
N ASP A 299 -17.06 7.64 -17.96
CA ASP A 299 -16.41 7.80 -19.26
C ASP A 299 -15.01 7.18 -19.24
N LEU A 300 -14.88 6.00 -19.87
CA LEU A 300 -13.62 5.25 -19.92
C LEU A 300 -12.59 5.88 -20.87
N GLU A 301 -13.02 6.66 -21.87
CA GLU A 301 -12.08 7.42 -22.72
C GLU A 301 -11.44 8.55 -21.91
N ALA A 302 -12.21 9.21 -21.03
CA ALA A 302 -11.70 10.21 -20.09
C ALA A 302 -10.81 9.58 -19.01
N GLN A 303 -11.21 8.44 -18.44
CA GLN A 303 -10.41 7.72 -17.45
C GLN A 303 -9.02 7.32 -17.97
N ARG A 304 -8.97 6.75 -19.18
CA ARG A 304 -7.68 6.37 -19.77
C ARG A 304 -6.80 7.57 -20.09
N GLN A 305 -7.39 8.68 -20.55
CA GLN A 305 -6.64 9.93 -20.74
C GLN A 305 -6.05 10.45 -19.44
N ALA A 306 -6.78 10.30 -18.34
CA ALA A 306 -6.33 10.69 -17.02
C ALA A 306 -5.17 9.84 -16.51
N GLU A 307 -5.24 8.52 -16.68
CA GLU A 307 -4.16 7.61 -16.29
C GLU A 307 -2.90 7.77 -17.16
N ASP A 308 -3.08 8.07 -18.46
CA ASP A 308 -1.98 8.34 -19.38
C ASP A 308 -1.34 9.73 -19.14
N HIS A 309 -1.97 10.62 -18.36
CA HIS A 309 -1.51 11.98 -18.11
C HIS A 309 -0.89 12.12 -16.71
N ASP A 310 0.44 12.28 -16.66
CA ASP A 310 1.13 12.53 -15.39
C ASP A 310 0.97 14.01 -15.02
N SER A 311 0.19 14.33 -13.99
CA SER A 311 -0.07 15.73 -13.65
C SER A 311 1.19 16.45 -13.13
N PRO A 312 1.38 17.76 -13.42
CA PRO A 312 2.53 18.53 -12.93
C PRO A 312 2.72 18.31 -11.44
N SER A 313 3.90 17.85 -11.05
CA SER A 313 4.17 17.41 -9.69
C SER A 313 5.58 17.73 -9.22
N GLY A 314 5.71 17.82 -7.90
CA GLY A 314 6.94 18.19 -7.21
C GLY A 314 7.34 19.64 -7.46
N LEU A 315 7.68 20.35 -6.38
CA LEU A 315 8.09 21.75 -6.46
C LEU A 315 9.52 21.91 -5.98
N GLN A 316 10.32 22.65 -6.74
CA GLN A 316 11.66 23.03 -6.35
C GLN A 316 11.82 24.55 -6.41
N VAL A 317 12.13 25.14 -5.26
CA VAL A 317 12.51 26.55 -5.17
C VAL A 317 13.84 26.76 -5.89
N GLU A 318 13.86 27.66 -6.89
CA GLU A 318 15.10 28.06 -7.54
C GLU A 318 15.88 29.04 -6.63
N SER A 319 17.19 29.16 -6.85
CA SER A 319 17.99 30.18 -6.16
C SER A 319 17.39 31.56 -6.39
N PHE A 320 17.04 32.27 -5.32
CA PHE A 320 16.42 33.59 -5.39
C PHE A 320 17.28 34.64 -4.67
N ASP A 321 17.04 35.92 -5.00
CA ASP A 321 17.60 37.06 -4.26
C ASP A 321 16.50 37.57 -3.32
N PRO A 322 16.75 37.72 -2.00
CA PRO A 322 15.73 38.19 -1.07
C PRO A 322 15.24 39.62 -1.35
N ASP A 323 15.96 40.41 -2.15
CA ASP A 323 15.53 41.73 -2.62
C ASP A 323 14.60 41.69 -3.85
N ASP A 324 14.38 40.51 -4.47
CA ASP A 324 13.48 40.36 -5.61
C ASP A 324 12.00 40.41 -5.18
N GLU A 325 11.12 40.73 -6.13
CA GLU A 325 9.66 40.80 -5.88
C GLU A 325 9.01 39.42 -5.85
N TYR A 326 9.62 38.44 -6.52
CA TYR A 326 9.06 37.11 -6.71
C TYR A 326 10.13 36.03 -6.53
N VAL A 327 9.70 34.87 -6.04
CA VAL A 327 10.50 33.63 -6.07
C VAL A 327 9.99 32.76 -7.19
N HIS A 328 10.93 32.17 -7.90
CA HIS A 328 10.68 31.24 -8.97
C HIS A 328 10.71 29.81 -8.43
N VAL A 329 9.65 29.06 -8.68
CA VAL A 329 9.51 27.65 -8.28
C VAL A 329 9.23 26.84 -9.52
N ARG A 330 9.96 25.73 -9.68
CA ARG A 330 9.92 24.89 -10.86
C ARG A 330 9.22 23.58 -10.56
N PHE A 331 8.35 23.13 -11.46
CA PHE A 331 7.81 21.77 -11.44
C PHE A 331 8.89 20.76 -11.82
N THR A 332 9.02 19.68 -11.05
CA THR A 332 10.09 18.68 -11.25
C THR A 332 9.67 17.49 -12.09
N SER A 333 8.36 17.29 -12.30
CA SER A 333 7.77 16.20 -13.06
C SER A 333 6.40 16.59 -13.60
N GLY A 334 5.84 15.74 -14.47
CA GLY A 334 4.50 15.85 -15.04
C GLY A 334 4.45 16.44 -16.45
N ASP A 335 3.43 16.03 -17.18
CA ASP A 335 3.06 16.48 -18.51
C ASP A 335 2.46 17.91 -18.49
N PRO A 336 2.52 18.66 -19.60
CA PRO A 336 1.93 19.99 -19.67
C PRO A 336 0.42 19.98 -19.46
N THR A 337 -0.06 20.70 -18.44
CA THR A 337 -1.48 20.88 -18.10
C THR A 337 -1.91 22.34 -18.26
N PRO A 338 -3.10 22.63 -18.82
CA PRO A 338 -3.69 23.96 -18.84
C PRO A 338 -3.75 24.63 -17.46
N VAL A 339 -3.42 25.92 -17.40
CA VAL A 339 -3.45 26.69 -16.15
C VAL A 339 -4.87 26.77 -15.57
N ASP A 340 -5.90 26.81 -16.42
CA ASP A 340 -7.30 26.84 -15.98
C ASP A 340 -7.84 25.51 -15.44
N GLU A 341 -7.04 24.44 -15.51
CA GLU A 341 -7.31 23.13 -14.91
C GLU A 341 -6.48 22.91 -13.63
N LEU A 342 -5.63 23.88 -13.24
CA LEU A 342 -4.79 23.80 -12.05
C LEU A 342 -5.20 24.84 -11.01
N THR A 343 -5.33 24.37 -9.77
CA THR A 343 -5.53 25.19 -8.59
C THR A 343 -4.30 25.06 -7.69
N ILE A 344 -3.67 26.17 -7.34
CA ILE A 344 -2.58 26.20 -6.36
C ILE A 344 -3.12 26.82 -5.08
N GLU A 345 -2.97 26.12 -3.96
CA GLU A 345 -3.35 26.58 -2.64
C GLU A 345 -2.10 26.79 -1.77
N LEU A 346 -2.09 27.88 -1.01
CA LEU A 346 -1.07 28.21 -0.02
C LEU A 346 -1.73 28.19 1.36
N GLU A 347 -1.31 27.31 2.27
CA GLU A 347 -1.97 27.12 3.58
C GLU A 347 -3.51 26.92 3.46
N ASP A 348 -3.93 26.07 2.51
CA ASP A 348 -5.35 25.80 2.19
C ASP A 348 -6.14 27.02 1.65
N GLU A 349 -5.45 28.07 1.17
CA GLU A 349 -6.08 29.21 0.48
C GLU A 349 -5.65 29.28 -1.01
N GLU A 350 -6.61 29.27 -1.92
CA GLU A 350 -6.40 29.42 -3.37
C GLU A 350 -5.57 30.68 -3.71
N TYR A 351 -4.50 30.47 -4.48
CA TYR A 351 -3.56 31.49 -4.93
C TYR A 351 -3.86 31.93 -6.37
N ASP A 352 -3.79 33.24 -6.60
CA ASP A 352 -4.23 33.88 -7.84
C ASP A 352 -3.40 33.43 -9.07
N ASP A 353 -4.09 32.80 -10.04
CA ASP A 353 -3.53 32.30 -11.30
C ASP A 353 -2.98 33.41 -12.21
N GLU A 354 -3.50 34.63 -12.10
CA GLU A 354 -2.92 35.79 -12.79
C GLU A 354 -1.50 36.10 -12.29
N ILE A 355 -1.17 35.68 -11.06
CA ILE A 355 0.14 35.85 -10.44
C ILE A 355 1.03 34.65 -10.71
N TRP A 356 0.66 33.44 -10.26
CA TRP A 356 1.58 32.30 -10.26
C TRP A 356 1.91 31.77 -11.63
N ALA A 357 0.95 31.79 -12.56
CA ALA A 357 1.15 31.27 -13.91
C ALA A 357 2.07 32.16 -14.76
N ASP A 358 2.33 33.41 -14.33
CA ASP A 358 3.09 34.42 -15.09
C ASP A 358 2.62 34.56 -16.56
N GLY A 359 1.31 34.44 -16.80
CA GLY A 359 0.71 34.54 -18.12
C GLY A 359 0.98 33.36 -19.04
N GLN A 360 1.43 32.22 -18.50
CA GLN A 360 1.42 30.93 -19.17
C GLN A 360 -0.02 30.45 -19.37
N THR A 361 -0.22 29.59 -20.35
CA THR A 361 -1.52 28.95 -20.61
C THR A 361 -1.51 27.47 -20.22
N GLU A 362 -0.33 26.88 -20.11
CA GLU A 362 -0.07 25.50 -19.73
C GLU A 362 1.24 25.47 -18.93
N VAL A 363 1.39 24.54 -17.99
CA VAL A 363 2.62 24.29 -17.22
C VAL A 363 2.87 22.79 -17.09
N GLY A 364 4.14 22.36 -17.16
CA GLY A 364 4.54 20.97 -16.92
C GLY A 364 5.96 20.88 -16.34
N GLU A 365 6.61 19.71 -16.48
CA GLU A 365 8.01 19.51 -16.06
C GLU A 365 8.92 20.64 -16.59
N ASP A 366 9.81 21.11 -15.70
CA ASP A 366 10.77 22.19 -15.94
C ASP A 366 10.16 23.60 -16.15
N ASP A 367 8.83 23.75 -16.22
CA ASP A 367 8.20 25.06 -16.23
C ASP A 367 8.24 25.70 -14.84
N THR A 368 8.28 27.03 -14.84
CA THR A 368 8.48 27.83 -13.63
C THR A 368 7.24 28.66 -13.35
N ILE A 369 6.74 28.55 -12.13
CA ILE A 369 5.71 29.40 -11.55
C ILE A 369 6.37 30.41 -10.60
N ARG A 370 5.61 31.40 -10.13
CA ARG A 370 6.14 32.40 -9.20
C ARG A 370 5.24 32.63 -8.00
N PHE A 371 5.86 32.93 -6.87
CA PHE A 371 5.17 33.40 -5.67
C PHE A 371 5.70 34.78 -5.30
N GLU A 372 4.82 35.66 -4.84
CA GLU A 372 5.23 36.95 -4.28
C GLU A 372 6.05 36.73 -3.00
N MET A 373 7.13 37.48 -2.84
CA MET A 373 8.01 37.32 -1.67
C MET A 373 7.32 37.62 -0.33
N ASP A 374 6.23 38.38 -0.31
CA ASP A 374 5.49 38.72 0.90
C ASP A 374 4.46 37.67 1.34
N VAL A 375 4.16 36.68 0.50
CA VAL A 375 3.33 35.52 0.87
C VAL A 375 4.15 34.31 1.31
N LEU A 376 5.47 34.34 1.11
CA LEU A 376 6.36 33.24 1.45
C LEU A 376 6.76 33.29 2.93
N GLU A 377 6.16 32.39 3.70
CA GLU A 377 6.56 32.11 5.07
C GLU A 377 7.41 30.83 5.13
N PRO A 378 8.29 30.67 6.14
CA PRO A 378 8.91 29.40 6.45
C PRO A 378 7.89 28.28 6.58
N ASN A 379 8.24 27.09 6.08
CA ASN A 379 7.37 25.91 6.04
C ASN A 379 6.02 26.12 5.35
N LEU A 380 5.98 26.98 4.32
CA LEU A 380 4.75 27.20 3.55
C LEU A 380 4.28 25.91 2.87
N SER A 381 3.08 25.46 3.25
CA SER A 381 2.38 24.36 2.58
C SER A 381 1.83 24.83 1.24
N VAL A 382 2.14 24.06 0.19
CA VAL A 382 1.69 24.29 -1.17
C VAL A 382 0.99 23.03 -1.65
N THR A 383 -0.28 23.15 -1.97
CA THR A 383 -1.05 22.10 -2.63
C THR A 383 -1.29 22.52 -4.08
N VAL A 384 -1.04 21.61 -5.01
CA VAL A 384 -1.42 21.78 -6.40
C VAL A 384 -2.44 20.71 -6.73
N SER A 385 -3.63 21.15 -7.12
CA SER A 385 -4.74 20.31 -7.51
C SER A 385 -4.96 20.47 -9.02
N HIS A 386 -5.09 19.36 -9.72
CA HIS A 386 -5.47 19.30 -11.13
C HIS A 386 -6.90 18.80 -11.20
N GLU A 387 -7.80 19.66 -11.66
CA GLU A 387 -9.20 19.36 -11.90
C GLU A 387 -9.46 19.48 -13.42
N GLY A 388 -9.52 18.33 -14.09
CA GLY A 388 -9.83 18.24 -15.53
C GLY A 388 -11.24 17.69 -15.77
N ASP A 389 -11.67 17.71 -17.04
CA ASP A 389 -12.88 16.97 -17.47
C ASP A 389 -12.64 15.47 -17.20
N GLY A 390 -13.14 14.95 -16.08
CA GLY A 390 -13.04 13.53 -15.79
C GLY A 390 -12.02 13.14 -14.73
N PHE A 391 -11.12 13.99 -14.24
CA PHE A 391 -10.03 13.56 -13.35
C PHE A 391 -9.62 14.60 -12.31
N GLY A 392 -9.31 14.12 -11.10
CA GLY A 392 -8.80 14.92 -10.00
C GLY A 392 -7.51 14.30 -9.46
N SER A 393 -6.41 15.06 -9.47
CA SER A 393 -5.23 14.71 -8.69
C SER A 393 -4.79 15.89 -7.85
N SER A 394 -4.18 15.62 -6.71
CA SER A 394 -3.53 16.66 -5.92
C SER A 394 -2.20 16.15 -5.41
N PHE A 395 -1.24 17.07 -5.25
CA PHE A 395 -0.05 16.81 -4.47
C PHE A 395 0.23 17.99 -3.56
N GLY A 396 0.59 17.68 -2.32
CA GLY A 396 1.03 18.66 -1.32
C GLY A 396 2.53 18.61 -1.13
N THR A 397 3.15 19.76 -0.89
CA THR A 397 4.56 19.85 -0.50
C THR A 397 4.82 21.11 0.30
N THR A 398 5.87 21.09 1.11
CA THR A 398 6.30 22.26 1.88
C THR A 398 7.50 22.91 1.20
N ILE A 399 7.44 24.22 0.98
CA ILE A 399 8.58 25.01 0.49
C ILE A 399 9.10 25.93 1.61
N PHE A 400 10.29 26.50 1.41
CA PHE A 400 10.91 27.41 2.40
C PHE A 400 11.15 26.75 3.78
N ASN A 401 11.51 25.48 3.79
CA ASN A 401 11.83 24.70 4.99
C ASN A 401 13.35 24.48 5.21
N ASN A 402 14.21 24.96 4.31
CA ASN A 402 15.64 24.68 4.30
C ASN A 402 16.49 25.91 4.65
N PHE A 403 16.36 26.39 5.88
CA PHE A 403 17.20 27.48 6.39
C PHE A 403 18.48 26.98 7.04
N ILE A 404 19.56 27.74 6.92
CA ILE A 404 20.85 27.34 7.50
C ILE A 404 21.00 27.91 8.92
N PHE A 405 20.95 27.02 9.90
CA PHE A 405 21.35 27.29 11.28
C PHE A 405 22.58 26.47 11.66
N ASP A 406 23.57 27.13 12.24
CA ASP A 406 24.72 26.51 12.87
C ASP A 406 24.44 26.35 14.38
N LEU A 407 24.27 25.11 14.82
CA LEU A 407 24.01 24.76 16.23
C LEU A 407 25.27 24.16 16.80
N GLN A 408 25.93 24.81 17.77
CA GLN A 408 27.18 24.36 18.38
C GLN A 408 27.01 24.13 19.88
N TYR A 409 27.29 22.90 20.32
CA TYR A 409 27.21 22.52 21.73
C TYR A 409 28.58 22.66 22.42
N ASP A 410 28.60 23.26 23.61
CA ASP A 410 29.77 23.33 24.50
C ASP A 410 29.47 22.49 25.75
N ALA A 411 30.12 21.32 25.86
CA ALA A 411 29.91 20.36 26.95
C ALA A 411 30.44 20.87 28.30
N ASP A 412 31.53 21.64 28.31
CA ASP A 412 32.12 22.23 29.52
C ASP A 412 31.16 23.26 30.17
N ALA A 413 30.43 24.00 29.33
CA ALA A 413 29.49 25.03 29.75
C ALA A 413 28.04 24.55 29.83
N GLU A 414 27.71 23.39 29.26
CA GLU A 414 26.35 22.88 29.07
C GLU A 414 25.47 23.91 28.34
N THR A 415 26.00 24.47 27.24
CA THR A 415 25.33 25.53 26.46
C THR A 415 25.26 25.19 24.99
N MET A 416 24.17 25.57 24.31
CA MET A 416 24.03 25.50 22.86
C MET A 416 24.04 26.90 22.26
N THR A 417 24.95 27.17 21.33
CA THR A 417 24.95 28.39 20.53
C THR A 417 24.24 28.12 19.20
N ILE A 418 23.20 28.90 18.90
CA ILE A 418 22.43 28.81 17.66
C ILE A 418 22.69 30.08 16.87
N ARG A 419 23.20 29.92 15.65
CA ARG A 419 23.58 31.02 14.76
C ARG A 419 22.91 30.86 13.42
N TYR A 420 22.20 31.90 12.98
CA TYR A 420 21.57 31.93 11.67
C TYR A 420 22.57 32.33 10.60
N GLU A 421 22.62 31.62 9.47
CA GLU A 421 23.65 31.81 8.42
C GLU A 421 23.05 32.07 7.03
N ASP A 422 21.73 32.19 6.92
CA ASP A 422 21.06 32.49 5.64
C ASP A 422 20.90 34.00 5.40
N GLU A 423 20.74 34.39 4.12
CA GLU A 423 20.59 35.78 3.69
C GLU A 423 19.14 36.28 3.83
N TYR A 424 18.16 35.38 3.86
CA TYR A 424 16.74 35.72 4.04
C TYR A 424 16.47 36.22 5.46
N ALA A 425 15.74 37.33 5.64
CA ALA A 425 15.48 37.84 6.98
C ALA A 425 14.23 37.16 7.58
N LEU A 426 14.34 36.60 8.79
CA LEU A 426 13.21 35.98 9.49
C LEU A 426 12.59 36.91 10.54
N ASP A 427 11.28 36.80 10.75
CA ASP A 427 10.60 37.50 11.84
C ASP A 427 10.89 36.79 13.17
N GLY A 428 11.68 37.44 14.03
CA GLY A 428 12.06 36.89 15.33
C GLY A 428 10.88 36.73 16.30
N ASP A 429 9.75 37.43 16.06
CA ASP A 429 8.51 37.25 16.84
C ASP A 429 7.86 35.88 16.58
N LYS A 430 8.12 35.26 15.42
CA LYS A 430 7.61 33.93 15.06
C LYS A 430 8.58 32.81 15.40
N LEU A 431 9.84 33.10 15.72
CA LEU A 431 10.81 32.05 16.02
C LEU A 431 10.73 31.58 17.47
N VAL A 432 10.53 30.28 17.64
CA VAL A 432 10.50 29.62 18.94
C VAL A 432 11.57 28.56 18.99
N VAL A 433 12.34 28.53 20.08
CA VAL A 433 13.31 27.47 20.34
C VAL A 433 12.79 26.58 21.44
N GLY A 434 12.60 25.30 21.16
CA GLY A 434 12.19 24.26 22.10
C GLY A 434 13.34 23.31 22.41
N VAL A 435 13.39 22.82 23.65
CA VAL A 435 14.33 21.79 24.10
C VAL A 435 13.53 20.61 24.66
N TYR A 436 13.84 19.42 24.18
CA TYR A 436 13.17 18.17 24.50
C TYR A 436 14.14 17.21 25.20
N ASP A 437 13.64 16.36 26.09
CA ASP A 437 14.51 15.43 26.86
C ASP A 437 15.08 14.29 26.00
N ASP A 438 14.43 13.97 24.87
CA ASP A 438 14.77 12.85 24.00
C ASP A 438 14.75 13.25 22.52
N GLU A 439 15.15 12.32 21.65
CA GLU A 439 14.98 12.44 20.20
C GLU A 439 13.50 12.41 19.82
N LEU A 440 13.10 13.38 18.99
CA LEU A 440 11.72 13.48 18.51
C LEU A 440 11.52 12.63 17.26
N ASN A 441 10.35 11.99 17.16
CA ASN A 441 9.87 11.30 15.96
C ASN A 441 8.65 12.06 15.39
N PHE A 442 8.30 11.81 14.13
CA PHE A 442 7.17 12.50 13.48
C PHE A 442 5.84 12.42 14.25
N ASP A 443 5.61 11.33 15.00
CA ASP A 443 4.43 11.15 15.86
C ASP A 443 4.62 11.60 17.32
N SER A 444 5.70 12.32 17.64
CA SER A 444 5.96 12.79 19.01
C SER A 444 4.99 13.90 19.41
N GLU A 445 4.07 13.59 20.32
CA GLU A 445 3.18 14.56 20.98
C GLU A 445 3.81 15.19 22.24
N ASP A 446 5.11 15.02 22.45
CA ASP A 446 5.80 15.50 23.65
C ASP A 446 5.83 17.03 23.68
N ASP A 447 5.62 17.61 24.87
CA ASP A 447 5.81 19.04 25.10
C ASP A 447 7.30 19.33 25.34
N PRO A 448 7.83 20.48 24.87
CA PRO A 448 9.20 20.87 25.18
C PRO A 448 9.37 21.10 26.68
N VAL A 449 10.51 20.64 27.21
CA VAL A 449 10.93 20.84 28.61
C VAL A 449 11.13 22.32 28.90
N THR A 450 11.70 23.04 27.94
CA THR A 450 11.78 24.49 27.93
C THR A 450 11.53 25.02 26.53
N SER A 451 10.91 26.20 26.45
CA SER A 451 10.64 26.91 25.21
C SER A 451 10.86 28.41 25.42
N GLU A 452 11.59 29.03 24.50
CA GLU A 452 11.92 30.45 24.54
C GLU A 452 11.80 31.11 23.16
N THR A 453 11.53 32.42 23.14
CA THR A 453 11.50 33.27 21.93
C THR A 453 12.68 34.26 21.96
N PRO A 454 13.91 33.79 21.71
CA PRO A 454 15.11 34.58 22.00
C PRO A 454 15.28 35.82 21.12
N TRP A 455 14.56 35.89 20.01
CA TRP A 455 14.59 37.00 19.05
C TRP A 455 13.30 37.85 19.05
N GLU A 456 12.47 37.76 20.09
CA GLU A 456 11.23 38.55 20.19
C GLU A 456 11.51 40.07 20.02
N GLY A 457 10.81 40.68 19.06
CA GLY A 457 10.86 42.08 18.72
C GLY A 457 12.01 42.49 17.80
N ASP A 458 12.81 41.53 17.33
CA ASP A 458 13.92 41.72 16.41
C ASP A 458 13.68 40.96 15.09
N THR A 459 14.32 41.42 14.02
CA THR A 459 14.39 40.68 12.75
C THR A 459 15.69 39.88 12.75
N LEU A 460 15.61 38.58 12.48
CA LEU A 460 16.77 37.70 12.42
C LEU A 460 17.46 37.88 11.05
N GLU A 461 18.66 38.44 11.07
CA GLU A 461 19.53 38.61 9.89
C GLU A 461 20.72 37.65 9.97
N GLU A 462 21.40 37.40 8.84
CA GLU A 462 22.63 36.59 8.77
C GLU A 462 23.61 36.92 9.91
N GLY A 463 24.02 35.89 10.63
CA GLY A 463 24.97 35.93 11.72
C GLY A 463 24.40 36.34 13.07
N ALA A 464 23.08 36.53 13.19
CA ALA A 464 22.40 36.64 14.48
C ALA A 464 22.56 35.35 15.29
N GLU A 465 22.74 35.49 16.60
CA GLU A 465 23.17 34.40 17.48
C GLU A 465 22.43 34.48 18.82
N VAL A 466 22.10 33.32 19.37
CA VAL A 466 21.64 33.14 20.76
C VAL A 466 22.42 32.00 21.40
N THR A 467 22.66 32.10 22.71
CA THR A 467 23.18 30.99 23.52
C THR A 467 22.08 30.56 24.48
N LEU A 468 21.76 29.27 24.47
CA LEU A 468 20.92 28.60 25.44
C LEU A 468 21.79 27.99 26.53
N ASP A 469 21.35 28.12 27.79
CA ASP A 469 21.99 27.52 28.95
C ASP A 469 21.27 26.21 29.34
N SER A 470 21.96 25.34 30.10
CA SER A 470 21.38 24.11 30.66
C SER A 470 20.90 23.12 29.60
N ILE A 471 21.77 22.88 28.63
CA ILE A 471 21.57 21.87 27.59
C ILE A 471 22.44 20.66 27.93
N GLU A 472 21.79 19.51 28.08
CA GLU A 472 22.41 18.24 28.42
C GLU A 472 22.48 17.33 27.17
N PRO A 473 23.42 16.40 27.08
CA PRO A 473 23.39 15.39 26.04
C PRO A 473 22.11 14.54 26.08
N GLY A 474 21.71 14.00 24.93
CA GLY A 474 20.44 13.30 24.75
C GLY A 474 19.26 14.24 24.45
N GLN A 475 19.33 15.51 24.87
CA GLN A 475 18.28 16.48 24.59
C GLN A 475 18.26 16.90 23.12
N THR A 476 17.07 17.18 22.59
CA THR A 476 16.88 17.69 21.23
C THR A 476 16.53 19.17 21.27
N VAL A 477 17.32 20.00 20.58
CA VAL A 477 17.02 21.42 20.39
C VAL A 477 16.35 21.60 19.03
N VAL A 478 15.17 22.21 19.01
CA VAL A 478 14.40 22.50 17.80
C VAL A 478 14.22 24.01 17.68
N VAL A 479 14.60 24.57 16.53
CA VAL A 479 14.27 25.93 16.11
C VAL A 479 13.06 25.85 15.21
N GLY A 480 11.89 26.22 15.70
CA GLY A 480 10.64 26.15 14.96
C GLY A 480 10.07 27.51 14.56
N TRP A 481 9.25 27.48 13.52
CA TRP A 481 8.43 28.59 13.08
C TRP A 481 7.05 28.54 13.77
N GLU A 482 6.73 29.57 14.54
CA GLU A 482 5.56 29.74 15.41
C GLU A 482 5.47 28.73 16.58
N GLU A 483 5.83 27.47 16.34
CA GLU A 483 5.85 26.38 17.32
C GLU A 483 7.10 25.51 17.14
N PRO A 484 7.74 25.01 18.22
CA PRO A 484 8.96 24.23 18.14
C PRO A 484 8.69 22.73 17.86
N THR A 485 7.81 22.40 16.92
CA THR A 485 7.48 21.01 16.54
C THR A 485 8.38 20.52 15.39
N ILE A 486 8.39 19.21 15.11
CA ILE A 486 9.12 18.66 13.94
C ILE A 486 8.56 19.23 12.64
N GLU A 487 7.23 19.28 12.50
CA GLU A 487 6.56 19.78 11.30
C GLU A 487 6.91 21.25 11.02
N ASN A 488 7.07 22.04 12.09
CA ASN A 488 7.43 23.46 12.01
C ASN A 488 8.94 23.71 12.18
N SER A 489 9.76 22.67 12.19
CA SER A 489 11.20 22.79 12.44
C SER A 489 11.90 23.43 11.24
N LEU A 490 12.68 24.49 11.51
CA LEU A 490 13.62 25.09 10.56
C LEU A 490 15.04 24.55 10.76
N ALA A 491 15.34 24.08 11.96
CA ALA A 491 16.56 23.35 12.29
C ALA A 491 16.37 22.55 13.57
N GLN A 492 17.01 21.39 13.63
CA GLN A 492 17.04 20.57 14.84
C GLN A 492 18.41 19.95 15.07
N ARG A 493 18.76 19.74 16.33
CA ARG A 493 19.95 18.99 16.72
C ARG A 493 19.71 18.25 18.02
N THR A 494 19.83 16.92 17.97
CA THR A 494 20.02 16.09 19.17
C THR A 494 21.45 16.31 19.66
N VAL A 495 21.60 16.69 20.92
CA VAL A 495 22.90 16.92 21.53
C VAL A 495 23.55 15.58 21.82
N GLN A 496 24.67 15.33 21.18
CA GLN A 496 25.45 14.13 21.41
C GLN A 496 26.50 14.40 22.49
N PRO A 497 26.77 13.45 23.40
CA PRO A 497 27.88 13.59 24.32
C PRO A 497 29.21 13.61 23.54
N PRO A 498 30.27 14.21 24.10
CA PRO A 498 31.53 14.33 23.40
C PRO A 498 32.19 12.98 23.14
N GLY A 499 32.73 12.83 21.93
CA GLY A 499 33.54 11.69 21.52
C GLY A 499 32.76 10.52 20.92
N VAL A 500 33.37 9.86 19.93
CA VAL A 500 32.84 8.65 19.28
C VAL A 500 33.79 7.48 19.58
N PRO A 501 33.29 6.39 20.18
CA PRO A 501 34.11 5.21 20.46
C PRO A 501 34.23 4.31 19.22
N LEU A 502 35.47 4.05 18.80
CA LEU A 502 35.82 2.98 17.88
C LEU A 502 36.14 1.73 18.69
N ILE A 503 35.31 0.69 18.54
CA ILE A 503 35.42 -0.55 19.30
C ILE A 503 35.92 -1.66 18.38
N GLU A 504 37.08 -2.22 18.68
CA GLU A 504 37.69 -3.32 17.94
C GLU A 504 37.90 -4.53 18.85
N TYR A 505 37.55 -5.73 18.37
CA TYR A 505 37.75 -6.98 19.09
C TYR A 505 38.62 -7.96 18.30
N GLU A 506 39.76 -8.34 18.87
CA GLU A 506 40.67 -9.36 18.34
C GLU A 506 40.27 -10.75 18.87
N TYR A 507 39.46 -11.48 18.10
CA TYR A 507 38.86 -12.77 18.51
C TYR A 507 39.88 -13.85 18.91
N GLU A 508 40.98 -14.02 18.18
CA GLU A 508 42.02 -15.01 18.53
C GLU A 508 42.72 -14.72 19.87
N ALA A 509 42.77 -13.44 20.26
CA ALA A 509 43.46 -12.98 21.45
C ALA A 509 42.51 -12.71 22.62
N ASN A 510 41.20 -12.76 22.40
CA ASN A 510 40.17 -12.29 23.33
C ASN A 510 40.50 -10.89 23.88
N ARG A 511 40.89 -9.99 22.97
CA ARG A 511 41.33 -8.64 23.32
C ARG A 511 40.39 -7.61 22.73
N LEU A 512 39.91 -6.73 23.61
CA LEU A 512 39.14 -5.55 23.26
C LEU A 512 40.05 -4.33 23.21
N THR A 513 39.95 -3.53 22.15
CA THR A 513 40.53 -2.19 22.07
C THR A 513 39.41 -1.19 21.82
N VAL A 514 39.36 -0.13 22.62
CA VAL A 514 38.42 0.97 22.46
C VAL A 514 39.20 2.26 22.30
N GLU A 515 39.03 2.95 21.17
CA GLU A 515 39.62 4.25 20.89
C GLU A 515 38.54 5.34 20.93
N LEU A 516 38.79 6.46 21.60
CA LEU A 516 37.90 7.62 21.56
C LEU A 516 38.41 8.64 20.55
N THR A 517 37.53 9.04 19.63
CA THR A 517 37.78 10.07 18.61
C THR A 517 36.95 11.29 18.90
N PHE A 518 37.49 12.49 18.68
CA PHE A 518 36.82 13.76 18.97
C PHE A 518 36.79 14.66 17.74
N GLU A 519 35.79 15.53 17.65
CA GLU A 519 35.80 16.63 16.70
C GLU A 519 36.84 17.68 17.15
N ASP A 520 37.50 18.35 16.20
CA ASP A 520 38.40 19.50 16.42
C ASP A 520 39.55 19.37 17.45
N ASP A 521 40.14 18.17 17.61
CA ASP A 521 41.28 17.90 18.53
C ASP A 521 40.96 18.24 20.01
N GLU A 522 39.70 18.11 20.43
CA GLU A 522 39.25 18.39 21.80
C GLU A 522 39.77 17.37 22.83
N SER A 523 39.68 17.73 24.12
CA SER A 523 40.12 16.89 25.22
C SER A 523 39.22 17.02 26.43
N GLU A 524 38.75 15.88 26.94
CA GLU A 524 37.78 15.80 28.02
C GLU A 524 38.38 15.15 29.28
N PRO A 525 37.79 15.36 30.47
CA PRO A 525 38.21 14.67 31.69
C PRO A 525 38.06 13.14 31.56
N ALA A 526 39.09 12.40 31.97
CA ALA A 526 39.07 10.93 31.84
C ALA A 526 38.11 10.22 32.80
N ASP A 527 37.73 10.89 33.90
CA ASP A 527 36.75 10.38 34.86
C ASP A 527 35.32 10.42 34.32
N ASP A 528 35.06 11.17 33.24
CA ASP A 528 33.73 11.29 32.63
C ASP A 528 33.42 10.10 31.72
N TYR A 529 34.43 9.31 31.32
CA TYR A 529 34.26 8.14 30.46
C TYR A 529 34.36 6.84 31.25
N GLU A 530 33.39 5.95 31.06
CA GLU A 530 33.37 4.63 31.65
C GLU A 530 33.18 3.53 30.59
N LEU A 531 34.10 2.57 30.55
CA LEU A 531 33.94 1.35 29.79
C LEU A 531 33.23 0.31 30.66
N ARG A 532 32.12 -0.23 30.15
CA ARG A 532 31.36 -1.32 30.78
C ARG A 532 31.41 -2.58 29.93
N ILE A 533 31.55 -3.72 30.60
CA ILE A 533 31.44 -5.07 30.02
C ILE A 533 30.29 -5.76 30.76
N ASP A 534 29.25 -6.17 30.03
CA ASP A 534 28.01 -6.73 30.56
C ASP A 534 27.38 -5.84 31.66
N ASP A 535 27.31 -4.53 31.38
CA ASP A 535 26.83 -3.49 32.29
C ASP A 535 27.63 -3.32 33.61
N GLU A 536 28.78 -3.99 33.74
CA GLU A 536 29.69 -3.82 34.88
C GLU A 536 30.94 -2.99 34.46
N PRO A 537 31.42 -2.06 35.30
CA PRO A 537 32.64 -1.31 35.00
C PRO A 537 33.83 -2.23 34.76
N ALA A 538 34.52 -1.99 33.64
CA ALA A 538 35.66 -2.79 33.22
C ALA A 538 36.86 -2.63 34.19
N SER A 539 37.77 -3.61 34.16
CA SER A 539 38.88 -3.69 35.13
C SER A 539 39.95 -2.59 34.99
N THR A 540 39.98 -1.92 33.84
CA THR A 540 40.84 -0.78 33.52
C THR A 540 39.94 0.29 32.91
N GLN A 541 40.09 1.53 33.36
CA GLN A 541 39.34 2.70 32.88
C GLN A 541 40.30 3.76 32.31
N TRP A 542 39.80 4.71 31.52
CA TRP A 542 40.62 5.82 31.01
C TRP A 542 41.27 6.64 32.14
N SER A 543 40.58 6.81 33.27
CA SER A 543 41.08 7.50 34.46
C SER A 543 42.25 6.78 35.16
N ASP A 544 42.49 5.50 34.87
CA ASP A 544 43.68 4.79 35.37
C ASP A 544 44.96 5.22 34.64
N ASP A 545 44.86 5.67 33.39
CA ASP A 545 46.00 6.05 32.54
C ASP A 545 46.33 7.56 32.59
N GLY A 546 45.35 8.42 32.87
CA GLY A 546 45.55 9.88 32.97
C GLY A 546 44.32 10.64 33.47
N ASP A 547 44.47 11.95 33.66
CA ASP A 547 43.37 12.84 34.09
C ASP A 547 42.48 13.29 32.89
N THR A 548 42.92 13.07 31.65
CA THR A 548 42.27 13.58 30.42
C THR A 548 42.33 12.56 29.30
N VAL A 549 41.28 12.49 28.49
CA VAL A 549 41.20 11.77 27.21
C VAL A 549 41.31 12.80 26.09
N SER A 550 42.02 12.46 25.02
CA SER A 550 42.11 13.27 23.80
C SER A 550 41.88 12.40 22.58
N ASP A 551 41.73 13.00 21.41
CA ASP A 551 41.62 12.28 20.14
C ASP A 551 42.67 11.16 19.98
N GLY A 552 42.18 9.95 19.66
CA GLY A 552 42.97 8.73 19.50
C GLY A 552 43.41 8.08 20.82
N SER A 553 42.78 8.41 21.95
CA SER A 553 43.07 7.77 23.23
C SER A 553 42.50 6.36 23.28
N THR A 554 43.38 5.37 23.44
CA THR A 554 43.03 3.95 23.39
C THR A 554 43.03 3.29 24.77
N LEU A 555 42.04 2.45 25.03
CA LEU A 555 41.97 1.55 26.18
C LEU A 555 41.98 0.09 25.67
N THR A 556 42.83 -0.76 26.24
CA THR A 556 42.96 -2.17 25.81
C THR A 556 42.75 -3.12 26.98
N LEU A 557 41.87 -4.10 26.79
CA LEU A 557 41.57 -5.15 27.75
C LEU A 557 41.84 -6.53 27.15
N ASP A 558 42.61 -7.34 27.86
CA ASP A 558 42.80 -8.75 27.54
C ASP A 558 41.76 -9.62 28.28
N ASP A 559 41.54 -10.84 27.79
CA ASP A 559 40.67 -11.86 28.40
C ASP A 559 39.18 -11.43 28.52
N VAL A 560 38.67 -10.66 27.56
CA VAL A 560 37.22 -10.38 27.45
C VAL A 560 36.53 -11.60 26.83
N GLU A 561 35.39 -12.03 27.36
CA GLU A 561 34.70 -13.23 26.87
C GLU A 561 33.93 -12.95 25.56
N THR A 562 33.96 -13.89 24.62
CA THR A 562 33.07 -13.88 23.44
C THR A 562 31.62 -13.80 23.89
N GLY A 563 30.81 -12.94 23.26
CA GLY A 563 29.41 -12.72 23.62
C GLY A 563 29.17 -11.58 24.61
N ALA A 564 30.22 -11.04 25.24
CA ALA A 564 30.10 -9.94 26.19
C ALA A 564 29.56 -8.67 25.53
N GLN A 565 28.69 -7.94 26.25
CA GLN A 565 28.17 -6.65 25.81
C GLN A 565 29.14 -5.54 26.20
N ILE A 566 29.57 -4.76 25.22
CA ILE A 566 30.50 -3.65 25.39
C ILE A 566 29.70 -2.35 25.31
N GLY A 567 29.87 -1.50 26.31
CA GLY A 567 29.29 -0.16 26.34
C GLY A 567 30.32 0.87 26.76
N VAL A 568 30.33 1.99 26.08
CA VAL A 568 31.10 3.18 26.46
C VAL A 568 30.12 4.26 26.87
N PHE A 569 30.32 4.80 28.06
CA PHE A 569 29.43 5.78 28.68
C PHE A 569 30.18 7.07 28.96
N TRP A 570 29.45 8.19 28.83
CA TRP A 570 29.85 9.52 29.26
C TRP A 570 28.96 9.95 30.45
N ASP A 571 29.57 10.55 31.47
CA ASP A 571 28.97 10.97 32.75
C ASP A 571 28.04 9.92 33.39
N GLU A 572 28.47 8.66 33.39
CA GLU A 572 27.78 7.46 33.92
C GLU A 572 26.47 7.04 33.22
N ASP A 573 25.71 7.99 32.68
CA ASP A 573 24.32 7.80 32.22
C ASP A 573 24.19 7.76 30.69
N PHE A 574 25.07 8.41 29.94
CA PHE A 574 24.93 8.56 28.49
C PHE A 574 25.78 7.55 27.72
N ARG A 575 25.15 6.59 27.05
CA ARG A 575 25.87 5.64 26.20
C ARG A 575 26.30 6.31 24.89
N ILE A 576 27.59 6.59 24.73
CA ILE A 576 28.17 7.14 23.48
C ILE A 576 28.48 6.08 22.42
N GLY A 577 28.51 4.82 22.82
CA GLY A 577 28.57 3.72 21.86
C GLY A 577 28.66 2.36 22.52
N GLY A 578 28.70 1.33 21.69
CA GLY A 578 28.77 -0.03 22.15
C GLY A 578 28.82 -1.04 21.03
N SER A 579 29.19 -2.25 21.38
CA SER A 579 29.23 -3.40 20.49
C SER A 579 29.02 -4.64 21.33
N SER A 580 28.94 -5.79 20.69
CA SER A 580 29.08 -7.09 21.34
C SER A 580 30.39 -7.73 20.91
N ALA A 581 31.01 -8.52 21.80
CA ALA A 581 32.18 -9.32 21.51
C ALA A 581 31.80 -10.58 20.70
N VAL A 582 30.99 -10.42 19.65
CA VAL A 582 30.66 -11.48 18.67
C VAL A 582 31.06 -10.98 17.28
N PRO A 583 31.57 -11.85 16.40
CA PRO A 583 31.88 -11.45 15.05
C PRO A 583 30.58 -11.18 14.28
N ASN A 584 30.59 -10.11 13.48
CA ASN A 584 29.57 -9.88 12.47
C ASN A 584 30.06 -10.53 11.17
N VAL A 585 29.25 -11.43 10.61
CA VAL A 585 29.60 -12.20 9.42
C VAL A 585 28.40 -12.24 8.49
N ASP A 586 28.67 -12.10 7.19
CA ASP A 586 27.68 -12.34 6.15
C ASP A 586 27.89 -13.75 5.60
N ILE A 587 26.83 -14.54 5.59
CA ILE A 587 26.84 -15.91 5.10
C ILE A 587 25.71 -16.11 4.10
N LEU A 588 25.97 -16.91 3.08
CA LEU A 588 25.00 -17.28 2.06
C LEU A 588 24.85 -18.79 2.01
N ALA A 589 23.62 -19.27 2.05
CA ALA A 589 23.31 -20.67 1.81
C ALA A 589 22.77 -20.81 0.38
N GLU A 590 23.12 -21.89 -0.31
CA GLU A 590 22.59 -22.21 -1.64
C GLU A 590 22.38 -23.72 -1.78
N ILE A 591 21.40 -24.11 -2.60
CA ILE A 591 21.26 -25.50 -3.04
C ILE A 591 22.02 -25.68 -4.37
N ASP A 592 23.22 -26.26 -4.32
CA ASP A 592 23.97 -26.65 -5.52
C ASP A 592 23.63 -28.10 -5.89
N GLY A 593 22.65 -28.26 -6.79
CA GLY A 593 22.15 -29.57 -7.20
C GLY A 593 21.28 -30.22 -6.11
N ASP A 594 21.80 -31.27 -5.47
CA ASP A 594 21.15 -31.93 -4.33
C ASP A 594 21.89 -31.67 -3.00
N SER A 595 22.80 -30.70 -2.96
CA SER A 595 23.62 -30.41 -1.79
C SER A 595 23.41 -28.99 -1.27
N LEU A 596 23.31 -28.84 0.06
CA LEU A 596 23.30 -27.54 0.73
C LEU A 596 24.75 -27.08 0.93
N VAL A 597 25.07 -25.90 0.40
CA VAL A 597 26.39 -25.28 0.48
C VAL A 597 26.26 -23.97 1.25
N LEU A 598 27.21 -23.72 2.15
CA LEU A 598 27.38 -22.45 2.85
C LEU A 598 28.61 -21.74 2.31
N GLU A 599 28.45 -20.47 1.96
CA GLU A 599 29.51 -19.52 1.62
C GLU A 599 29.67 -18.49 2.73
N TYR A 600 30.92 -18.17 3.06
CA TYR A 600 31.26 -17.04 3.92
C TYR A 600 31.51 -15.82 3.04
N GLU A 601 30.58 -14.87 2.99
CA GLU A 601 30.63 -13.77 2.03
C GLU A 601 31.43 -12.56 2.52
N ASP A 602 31.30 -12.20 3.79
CA ASP A 602 32.05 -11.08 4.41
C ASP A 602 32.21 -11.30 5.92
N GLY A 603 33.26 -10.70 6.51
CA GLY A 603 33.54 -10.78 7.95
C GLY A 603 34.99 -11.16 8.32
N PRO A 604 35.31 -11.17 9.62
CA PRO A 604 36.66 -11.48 10.11
C PRO A 604 37.01 -12.97 9.94
N SER A 605 38.28 -13.30 9.68
CA SER A 605 38.76 -14.70 9.75
C SER A 605 38.54 -15.29 11.14
N LEU A 606 37.78 -16.38 11.23
CA LEU A 606 37.44 -17.04 12.51
C LEU A 606 38.08 -18.42 12.64
N PRO A 607 38.59 -18.81 13.82
CA PRO A 607 39.12 -20.15 14.04
C PRO A 607 38.00 -21.19 13.98
N VAL A 608 38.17 -22.20 13.12
CA VAL A 608 37.16 -23.25 12.90
C VAL A 608 36.83 -24.02 14.18
N SER A 609 37.79 -24.17 15.08
CA SER A 609 37.59 -24.85 16.36
C SER A 609 36.60 -24.16 17.31
N SER A 610 36.22 -22.92 17.01
CA SER A 610 35.21 -22.16 17.75
C SER A 610 33.91 -21.99 16.96
N LEU A 611 33.82 -22.54 15.75
CA LEU A 611 32.64 -22.46 14.89
C LEU A 611 31.82 -23.74 14.94
N GLU A 612 30.50 -23.57 15.04
CA GLU A 612 29.51 -24.64 14.95
C GLU A 612 28.45 -24.22 13.92
N ILE A 613 27.99 -25.15 13.07
CA ILE A 613 26.88 -24.89 12.14
C ILE A 613 25.68 -25.70 12.56
N ASP A 614 24.56 -25.03 12.78
CA ASP A 614 23.25 -25.66 12.96
C ASP A 614 22.50 -25.60 11.63
N VAL A 615 22.09 -26.77 11.10
CA VAL A 615 21.20 -26.89 9.95
C VAL A 615 19.85 -27.41 10.43
N PHE A 616 18.80 -26.63 10.21
CA PHE A 616 17.43 -27.05 10.47
C PHE A 616 16.77 -27.51 9.17
N ALA A 617 16.43 -28.80 9.10
CA ALA A 617 15.76 -29.43 7.96
C ALA A 617 14.82 -30.53 8.47
N ASP A 618 13.70 -30.77 7.78
CA ASP A 618 12.72 -31.82 8.13
C ASP A 618 12.22 -31.77 9.60
N GLY A 619 12.19 -30.57 10.20
CA GLY A 619 11.79 -30.39 11.59
C GLY A 619 12.83 -30.81 12.64
N GLU A 620 14.05 -31.16 12.24
CA GLU A 620 15.17 -31.53 13.11
C GLU A 620 16.37 -30.59 12.91
N THR A 621 17.09 -30.25 14.00
CA THR A 621 18.37 -29.52 13.93
C THR A 621 19.52 -30.51 13.92
N THR A 622 20.39 -30.40 12.91
CA THR A 622 21.65 -31.13 12.80
C THR A 622 22.82 -30.18 12.99
N GLU A 623 23.65 -30.48 13.98
CA GLU A 623 24.90 -29.76 14.24
C GLU A 623 26.02 -30.36 13.37
N ILE A 624 26.78 -29.50 12.69
CA ILE A 624 27.89 -29.84 11.79
C ILE A 624 29.18 -29.25 12.36
N ASP A 625 30.16 -30.13 12.58
CA ASP A 625 31.52 -29.78 12.97
C ASP A 625 32.32 -29.34 11.72
N LEU A 626 32.63 -28.04 11.63
CA LEU A 626 33.40 -27.49 10.51
C LEU A 626 34.87 -27.99 10.48
N GLU A 627 35.41 -28.49 11.59
CA GLU A 627 36.79 -29.00 11.68
C GLU A 627 37.08 -30.18 10.73
N GLU A 628 36.04 -30.86 10.24
CA GLU A 628 36.19 -31.96 9.27
C GLU A 628 36.35 -31.46 7.83
N GLU A 629 35.86 -30.26 7.53
CA GLU A 629 35.77 -29.69 6.18
C GLU A 629 36.75 -28.52 5.94
N VAL A 630 37.09 -27.77 6.99
CA VAL A 630 37.99 -26.60 6.94
C VAL A 630 39.12 -26.77 7.96
N ASP A 631 40.37 -26.49 7.55
CA ASP A 631 41.56 -26.85 8.34
C ASP A 631 41.78 -26.00 9.61
N GLU A 632 41.89 -24.68 9.48
CA GLU A 632 42.37 -23.80 10.57
C GLU A 632 41.44 -22.61 10.81
N THR A 633 41.10 -21.84 9.77
CA THR A 633 40.23 -20.67 9.83
C THR A 633 39.17 -20.73 8.74
N PHE A 634 37.99 -20.16 9.00
CA PHE A 634 36.96 -19.93 8.01
C PHE A 634 37.00 -18.45 7.61
N GLU A 635 37.22 -18.17 6.32
CA GLU A 635 37.50 -16.84 5.79
C GLU A 635 36.57 -16.46 4.62
N GLU A 636 36.52 -15.16 4.29
CA GLU A 636 35.83 -14.60 3.12
C GLU A 636 36.09 -15.38 1.82
N GLY A 637 35.00 -15.76 1.14
CA GLY A 637 34.97 -16.51 -0.11
C GLY A 637 35.15 -18.02 0.04
N GLU A 638 35.28 -18.55 1.26
CA GLU A 638 35.29 -20.00 1.48
C GLU A 638 33.89 -20.60 1.44
N ARG A 639 33.80 -21.79 0.84
CA ARG A 639 32.56 -22.54 0.65
C ARG A 639 32.68 -23.94 1.22
N VAL A 640 31.65 -24.39 1.93
CA VAL A 640 31.58 -25.72 2.54
C VAL A 640 30.24 -26.39 2.24
N THR A 641 30.29 -27.66 1.86
CA THR A 641 29.08 -28.46 1.69
C THR A 641 28.61 -28.98 3.05
N LEU A 642 27.41 -28.57 3.46
CA LEU A 642 26.83 -28.91 4.76
C LEU A 642 26.07 -30.24 4.71
N MET A 643 25.32 -30.49 3.65
CA MET A 643 24.49 -31.68 3.51
C MET A 643 24.41 -32.12 2.05
N GLU A 644 24.41 -33.44 1.82
CA GLU A 644 24.14 -34.04 0.51
C GLU A 644 22.75 -34.70 0.51
N ASN A 645 22.06 -34.72 -0.63
CA ASN A 645 20.71 -35.26 -0.83
C ASN A 645 19.61 -34.50 -0.05
N VAL A 646 19.59 -33.18 -0.14
CA VAL A 646 18.57 -32.33 0.48
C VAL A 646 17.24 -32.46 -0.27
N GLU A 647 16.17 -32.85 0.44
CA GLU A 647 14.81 -32.94 -0.11
C GLU A 647 14.06 -31.63 0.21
N THR A 648 13.97 -30.71 -0.76
CA THR A 648 13.34 -29.39 -0.56
C THR A 648 11.81 -29.40 -0.68
N GLU A 649 11.20 -30.54 -1.01
CA GLU A 649 9.75 -30.66 -1.29
C GLU A 649 8.87 -30.48 -0.04
N GLN A 650 9.43 -30.56 1.18
CA GLN A 650 8.64 -30.48 2.43
C GLN A 650 8.91 -29.19 3.24
N MET A 651 10.13 -28.65 3.20
CA MET A 651 10.51 -27.42 3.91
C MET A 651 11.86 -26.90 3.41
N THR A 652 11.99 -25.58 3.20
CA THR A 652 13.28 -24.94 2.92
C THR A 652 14.17 -25.02 4.18
N PRO A 653 15.38 -25.60 4.10
CA PRO A 653 16.24 -25.71 5.27
C PRO A 653 16.75 -24.33 5.70
N SER A 654 17.11 -24.16 6.96
CA SER A 654 17.78 -22.95 7.43
C SER A 654 19.14 -23.28 8.03
N VAL A 655 20.10 -22.37 7.84
CA VAL A 655 21.47 -22.51 8.34
C VAL A 655 21.74 -21.41 9.35
N SER A 656 22.36 -21.75 10.46
CA SER A 656 22.84 -20.79 11.46
C SER A 656 24.30 -21.10 11.80
N LEU A 657 25.16 -20.12 11.63
CA LEU A 657 26.58 -20.19 12.02
C LEU A 657 26.73 -19.64 13.44
N ARG A 658 27.51 -20.35 14.27
CA ARG A 658 27.73 -19.97 15.67
C ARG A 658 29.21 -19.85 15.97
N TYR A 659 29.55 -18.93 16.86
CA TYR A 659 30.91 -18.73 17.38
C TYR A 659 30.90 -18.76 18.90
N ASP A 660 31.63 -19.71 19.49
CA ASP A 660 31.61 -20.05 20.92
C ASP A 660 30.18 -20.13 21.51
N GLY A 661 29.24 -20.72 20.74
CA GLY A 661 27.84 -20.92 21.12
C GLY A 661 26.87 -19.76 20.83
N ASN A 662 27.36 -18.60 20.39
CA ASN A 662 26.53 -17.46 19.98
C ASN A 662 26.22 -17.51 18.49
N VAL A 663 24.98 -17.29 18.07
CA VAL A 663 24.64 -17.19 16.64
C VAL A 663 25.23 -15.90 16.08
N ILE A 664 25.98 -16.00 14.98
CA ILE A 664 26.70 -14.88 14.34
C ILE A 664 26.23 -14.59 12.92
N GLY A 665 25.53 -15.54 12.30
CA GLY A 665 24.90 -15.37 11.00
C GLY A 665 23.84 -16.44 10.78
N SER A 666 22.81 -16.11 9.99
CA SER A 666 21.79 -17.06 9.56
C SER A 666 21.48 -16.85 8.09
N ALA A 667 21.28 -17.94 7.36
CA ALA A 667 20.94 -17.91 5.95
C ALA A 667 19.83 -18.91 5.63
N PHE A 668 18.97 -18.53 4.70
CA PHE A 668 18.04 -19.43 4.02
C PHE A 668 18.57 -19.62 2.61
N PRO A 669 18.64 -20.86 2.11
CA PRO A 669 19.11 -21.08 0.76
C PRO A 669 18.11 -20.53 -0.25
N ASP A 670 18.63 -19.78 -1.20
CA ASP A 670 17.89 -19.41 -2.40
C ASP A 670 17.52 -20.69 -3.17
N VAL A 671 16.23 -20.84 -3.50
CA VAL A 671 15.66 -22.02 -4.17
C VAL A 671 15.72 -21.88 -5.69
#